data_AF-A0A7X1JC40-F1
#
_entry.id   AF-A0A7X1JC40-F1
#
_cell.length_a   1.000
_cell.length_b   1.000
_cell.length_c   1.000
_cell.angle_alpha   90.00
_cell.angle_beta   90.00
_cell.angle_gamma   90.00
#
_symmetry.space_group_name_H-M   'P 1'
#
loop_
_entity.id
_entity.type
_entity.pdbx_description
1 polymer ?
#
loop_
_entity_poly.entity_id
_entity_poly.type
_entity_poly.pdbx_seq_one_letter_code
_entity_poly.pdbx_strand_id
1 'polypeptide(L)'
;MTLVMAVAALWGLLQLFAISWPTRSVRLSTVLLAFAVGVYGCGVATALVQLAYTRVYRDQSGQSLVTVVNTTGYTVAPWVEELLKATPLLLAGLSLKVRRQWGLTDFVVVGAALGAGFGLLEAVLRFGLDADRAMVRDGGWIIPDSLAAPYVPSLGQVLTSWLPAPFSQLDLGGPTVTETFTHLVWTAMAGFGVGLLCRTRGWMRLFSVLPIVAAALHHTVNNYTVQEHSDEAKQWLESLDGMAWAAPLVCLALAMVVDLRQLHRGKRTVPGILLASERADGDTLGALLRYAAWRLPWSLLIVLRYVRLRRSLLYAATSAPPGNTGELHRVVAGITARMDASDNQHTWQTLNIRAWLKAVRRSRRSRERWLLLIPCVLMLPALLFLGVGSFTPTAGLQEFFSTGAGPKILMGFGIAALAWIAYQLTALIRTWRQASAQPLGEPLAAHRFRVGTALGSATTGVLLLWRGLGDAGPDGRAVRTLHLLEALNTFLVYLGFALLLLSLLALFTPGSLVLAGSGAVTALTAEAALNAGVLGTAGLVLMGLGASNGSGGDYNAWPRNKRKGRTKPQHRADVKGDEGKNGSHTIGRHVNQTIADMRRRLRENPRMDEVSRYVDENAAQRFTDETLIQLRNQQRISDWIARGPRGKLELEHEFHDPTGLYLTRYNFTHGEPTTWVNSVRVILKADPSAPSGYRVLTSYPIP
;
A
#
# COMPACT_ATOMS: atom_id res chain seq x y z
N MET A 1 -18.26 24.54 5.40
CA MET A 1 -18.31 24.21 6.84
C MET A 1 -18.01 22.73 7.08
N THR A 2 -18.84 21.80 6.59
CA THR A 2 -18.63 20.34 6.68
C THR A 2 -17.27 19.86 6.16
N LEU A 3 -16.79 20.46 5.06
CA LEU A 3 -15.43 20.19 4.57
C LEU A 3 -14.35 20.56 5.61
N VAL A 4 -14.52 21.66 6.33
CA VAL A 4 -13.57 22.13 7.34
C VAL A 4 -13.61 21.25 8.59
N MET A 5 -14.79 20.81 9.02
CA MET A 5 -14.95 19.77 10.06
C MET A 5 -14.15 18.50 9.72
N ALA A 6 -14.26 18.03 8.48
CA ALA A 6 -13.52 16.86 8.02
C ALA A 6 -12.01 17.10 7.98
N VAL A 7 -11.57 18.29 7.56
CA VAL A 7 -10.16 18.69 7.60
C VAL A 7 -9.63 18.72 9.03
N ALA A 8 -10.38 19.26 9.99
CA ALA A 8 -9.99 19.27 11.41
C ALA A 8 -9.79 17.84 11.96
N ALA A 9 -10.78 16.98 11.75
CA ALA A 9 -10.71 15.57 12.17
C ALA A 9 -9.50 14.83 11.56
N LEU A 10 -9.25 15.04 10.27
CA LEU A 10 -8.11 14.43 9.57
C LEU A 10 -6.77 15.05 9.98
N TRP A 11 -6.71 16.35 10.27
CA TRP A 11 -5.49 17.03 10.66
C TRP A 11 -4.97 16.53 12.00
N GLY A 12 -5.84 16.43 13.02
CA GLY A 12 -5.46 15.85 14.32
C GLY A 12 -4.95 14.41 14.18
N LEU A 13 -5.59 13.61 13.32
CA LEU A 13 -5.13 12.26 13.02
C LEU A 13 -3.77 12.24 12.30
N LEU A 14 -3.55 13.16 11.36
CA LEU A 14 -2.27 13.28 10.63
C LEU A 14 -1.13 13.73 11.55
N GLN A 15 -1.39 14.58 12.54
CA GLN A 15 -0.42 14.97 13.56
C GLN A 15 0.06 13.74 14.35
N LEU A 16 -0.86 12.93 14.90
CA LEU A 16 -0.49 11.69 15.59
C LEU A 16 0.18 10.67 14.67
N PHE A 17 -0.28 10.59 13.41
CA PHE A 17 0.35 9.74 12.40
C PHE A 17 1.78 10.17 12.10
N ALA A 18 2.08 11.47 12.05
CA ALA A 18 3.43 11.98 11.83
C ALA A 18 4.36 11.67 13.02
N ILE A 19 3.92 11.96 14.24
CA ILE A 19 4.71 11.77 15.47
C ILE A 19 5.05 10.29 15.70
N SER A 20 4.11 9.40 15.39
CA SER A 20 4.30 7.95 15.53
C SER A 20 5.28 7.32 14.53
N TRP A 21 5.81 8.09 13.56
CA TRP A 21 6.67 7.58 12.50
C TRP A 21 7.84 6.68 12.95
N PRO A 22 8.56 6.92 14.07
CA PRO A 22 9.74 6.13 14.42
C PRO A 22 9.46 4.64 14.67
N THR A 23 8.26 4.28 15.13
CA THR A 23 7.88 2.90 15.50
C THR A 23 6.71 2.34 14.70
N ARG A 24 5.89 3.19 14.07
CA ARG A 24 4.70 2.78 13.32
C ARG A 24 5.01 1.82 12.17
N SER A 25 4.20 0.78 12.03
CA SER A 25 4.22 -0.23 10.96
C SER A 25 2.97 -0.19 10.04
N VAL A 26 1.90 0.50 10.44
CA VAL A 26 0.71 0.68 9.60
C VAL A 26 0.84 1.82 8.56
N ARG A 27 0.17 1.67 7.41
CA ARG A 27 0.05 2.70 6.36
C ARG A 27 -1.00 3.73 6.73
N LEU A 28 -0.83 4.93 6.17
CA LEU A 28 -1.87 5.96 6.20
C LEU A 28 -3.19 5.45 5.65
N SER A 29 -3.17 4.67 4.56
CA SER A 29 -4.38 4.08 3.98
C SER A 29 -5.14 3.17 4.96
N THR A 30 -4.43 2.45 5.83
CA THR A 30 -5.05 1.57 6.83
C THR A 30 -5.65 2.40 7.97
N VAL A 31 -4.97 3.46 8.36
CA VAL A 31 -5.44 4.44 9.36
C VAL A 31 -6.68 5.19 8.84
N LEU A 32 -6.68 5.66 7.59
CA LEU A 32 -7.84 6.29 6.95
C LEU A 32 -9.01 5.31 6.74
N LEU A 33 -8.74 4.02 6.54
CA LEU A 33 -9.80 3.01 6.54
C LEU A 33 -10.40 2.84 7.93
N ALA A 34 -9.59 2.85 8.99
CA ALA A 34 -10.09 2.81 10.36
C ALA A 34 -10.91 4.06 10.69
N PHE A 35 -10.51 5.23 10.20
CA PHE A 35 -11.32 6.45 10.25
C PHE A 35 -12.71 6.24 9.59
N ALA A 36 -12.74 5.68 8.39
CA ALA A 36 -14.00 5.36 7.73
C ALA A 36 -14.84 4.30 8.48
N VAL A 37 -14.19 3.35 9.17
CA VAL A 37 -14.91 2.43 10.06
C VAL A 37 -15.50 3.17 11.26
N GLY A 38 -14.83 4.18 11.81
CA GLY A 38 -15.38 5.05 12.84
C GLY A 38 -16.70 5.70 12.41
N VAL A 39 -16.69 6.30 11.21
CA VAL A 39 -17.89 6.92 10.59
C VAL A 39 -18.98 5.87 10.33
N TYR A 40 -18.69 4.86 9.52
CA TYR A 40 -19.75 4.01 8.95
C TYR A 40 -20.02 2.74 9.74
N GLY A 41 -19.03 2.19 10.42
CA GLY A 41 -19.16 0.96 11.21
C GLY A 41 -19.58 1.25 12.65
N CYS A 42 -18.75 1.99 13.39
CA CYS A 42 -18.95 2.26 14.80
C CYS A 42 -20.18 3.14 15.04
N GLY A 43 -20.35 4.22 14.26
CA GLY A 43 -21.51 5.10 14.37
C GLY A 43 -22.84 4.36 14.17
N VAL A 44 -22.94 3.54 13.11
CA VAL A 44 -24.15 2.76 12.80
C VAL A 44 -24.43 1.70 13.84
N ALA A 45 -23.41 0.94 14.26
CA ALA A 45 -23.57 -0.05 15.32
C ALA A 45 -24.04 0.60 16.63
N THR A 46 -23.49 1.76 16.98
CA THR A 46 -23.88 2.52 18.17
C THR A 46 -25.33 2.96 18.09
N ALA A 47 -25.74 3.59 16.98
CA ALA A 47 -27.10 4.03 16.80
C ALA A 47 -28.11 2.88 16.90
N LEU A 48 -27.80 1.71 16.32
CA LEU A 48 -28.66 0.53 16.40
C LEU A 48 -28.75 -0.03 17.83
N VAL A 49 -27.62 -0.13 18.54
CA VAL A 49 -27.58 -0.63 19.92
C VAL A 49 -28.30 0.32 20.87
N GLN A 50 -28.06 1.63 20.77
CA GLN A 50 -28.74 2.63 21.59
C GLN A 50 -30.25 2.65 21.29
N LEU A 51 -30.66 2.56 20.03
CA LEU A 51 -32.08 2.49 19.66
C LEU A 51 -32.76 1.22 20.20
N ALA A 52 -32.10 0.07 20.12
CA ALA A 52 -32.63 -1.17 20.68
C ALA A 52 -32.71 -1.09 22.21
N TYR A 53 -31.65 -0.62 22.87
CA TYR A 53 -31.55 -0.53 24.32
C TYR A 53 -32.59 0.43 24.90
N THR A 54 -32.71 1.64 24.37
CA THR A 54 -33.68 2.65 24.85
C THR A 54 -35.12 2.18 24.70
N ARG A 55 -35.46 1.45 23.64
CA ARG A 55 -36.80 0.87 23.46
C ARG A 55 -37.08 -0.24 24.45
N VAL A 56 -36.15 -1.18 24.62
CA VAL A 56 -36.30 -2.27 25.61
C VAL A 56 -36.41 -1.70 27.03
N TYR A 57 -35.56 -0.74 27.39
CA TYR A 57 -35.58 -0.11 28.71
C TYR A 57 -36.87 0.68 28.94
N ARG A 58 -37.37 1.41 27.94
CA ARG A 58 -38.68 2.07 28.00
C ARG A 58 -39.80 1.06 28.30
N ASP A 59 -39.83 -0.04 27.55
CA ASP A 59 -40.89 -1.05 27.67
C ASP A 59 -40.84 -1.77 29.03
N GLN A 60 -39.65 -1.93 29.61
CA GLN A 60 -39.45 -2.55 30.94
C GLN A 60 -39.67 -1.59 32.11
N SER A 61 -39.25 -0.34 31.99
CA SER A 61 -39.30 0.66 33.08
C SER A 61 -40.63 1.41 33.15
N GLY A 62 -41.42 1.42 32.07
CA GLY A 62 -42.63 2.23 31.95
C GLY A 62 -42.36 3.74 31.83
N GLN A 63 -41.10 4.17 31.78
CA GLN A 63 -40.75 5.59 31.64
C GLN A 63 -40.99 6.10 30.22
N SER A 64 -41.12 7.42 30.05
CA SER A 64 -41.20 8.03 28.73
C SER A 64 -39.88 7.86 27.98
N LEU A 65 -39.95 7.73 26.64
CA LEU A 65 -38.74 7.56 25.81
C LEU A 65 -37.73 8.70 26.01
N VAL A 66 -38.20 9.94 26.21
CA VAL A 66 -37.35 11.11 26.47
C VAL A 66 -36.58 10.95 27.77
N THR A 67 -37.24 10.53 28.84
CA THR A 67 -36.58 10.30 30.15
C THR A 67 -35.52 9.22 30.05
N VAL A 68 -35.83 8.13 29.34
CA VAL A 68 -34.90 7.04 29.09
C VAL A 68 -33.69 7.53 28.28
N VAL A 69 -33.91 8.27 27.20
CA VAL A 69 -32.82 8.81 26.36
C VAL A 69 -31.93 9.77 27.17
N ASN A 70 -32.51 10.69 27.94
CA ASN A 70 -31.74 11.63 28.76
C ASN A 70 -30.88 10.91 29.80
N THR A 71 -31.47 9.96 30.54
CA THR A 71 -30.76 9.22 31.59
C THR A 71 -29.69 8.29 31.02
N THR A 72 -30.01 7.59 29.93
CA THR A 72 -29.07 6.64 29.30
C THR A 72 -27.97 7.35 28.51
N GLY A 73 -28.18 8.61 28.10
CA GLY A 73 -27.24 9.44 27.36
C GLY A 73 -25.91 9.68 28.07
N TYR A 74 -25.89 9.67 29.41
CA TYR A 74 -24.66 9.78 30.20
C TYR A 74 -24.30 8.51 31.00
N THR A 75 -25.27 7.64 31.30
CA THR A 75 -25.00 6.41 32.07
C THR A 75 -24.54 5.23 31.22
N VAL A 76 -25.16 4.98 30.06
CA VAL A 76 -24.94 3.78 29.24
C VAL A 76 -24.33 4.09 27.89
N ALA A 77 -24.81 5.15 27.22
CA ALA A 77 -24.37 5.53 25.88
C ALA A 77 -22.84 5.71 25.77
N PRO A 78 -22.14 6.41 26.70
CA PRO A 78 -20.68 6.59 26.62
C PRO A 78 -19.91 5.27 26.63
N TRP A 79 -20.34 4.31 27.45
CA TRP A 79 -19.73 2.98 27.52
C TRP A 79 -19.94 2.18 26.25
N VAL A 80 -21.18 2.16 25.74
CA VAL A 80 -21.52 1.49 24.48
C VAL A 80 -20.69 2.07 23.34
N GLU A 81 -20.58 3.40 23.29
CA GLU A 81 -19.81 4.10 22.28
C GLU A 81 -18.33 3.76 22.29
N GLU A 82 -17.66 3.87 23.44
CA GLU A 82 -16.22 3.58 23.51
C GLU A 82 -15.92 2.09 23.26
N LEU A 83 -16.78 1.17 23.70
CA LEU A 83 -16.63 -0.26 23.42
C LEU A 83 -16.82 -0.58 21.93
N LEU A 84 -17.82 0.02 21.28
CA LEU A 84 -18.05 -0.16 19.84
C LEU A 84 -16.94 0.48 19.01
N LYS A 85 -16.42 1.65 19.41
CA LYS A 85 -15.24 2.28 18.80
C LYS A 85 -14.00 1.38 18.92
N ALA A 86 -13.81 0.70 20.05
CA ALA A 86 -12.68 -0.23 20.25
C ALA A 86 -12.83 -1.58 19.52
N THR A 87 -14.06 -1.99 19.19
CA THR A 87 -14.37 -3.34 18.64
C THR A 87 -13.62 -3.65 17.33
N PRO A 88 -13.55 -2.78 16.31
CA PRO A 88 -12.79 -3.06 15.09
C PRO A 88 -11.31 -3.36 15.37
N LEU A 89 -10.73 -2.69 16.36
CA LEU A 89 -9.35 -2.86 16.76
C LEU A 89 -9.14 -4.17 17.52
N LEU A 90 -10.07 -4.55 18.40
CA LEU A 90 -10.10 -5.87 19.06
C LEU A 90 -10.19 -6.98 18.02
N LEU A 91 -11.12 -6.89 17.07
CA LEU A 91 -11.29 -7.85 15.99
C LEU A 91 -10.00 -7.97 15.15
N ALA A 92 -9.34 -6.86 14.83
CA ALA A 92 -8.03 -6.87 14.19
C ALA A 92 -6.99 -7.62 15.04
N GLY A 93 -6.92 -7.32 16.34
CA GLY A 93 -6.03 -7.94 17.34
C GLY A 93 -6.26 -9.43 17.58
N LEU A 94 -7.45 -9.97 17.30
CA LEU A 94 -7.72 -11.43 17.34
C LEU A 94 -6.89 -12.20 16.29
N SER A 95 -6.46 -11.54 15.21
CA SER A 95 -5.57 -12.18 14.25
C SER A 95 -4.16 -12.28 14.83
N LEU A 96 -3.65 -13.52 14.96
CA LEU A 96 -2.28 -13.77 15.41
C LEU A 96 -1.24 -13.02 14.56
N LYS A 97 -1.47 -12.86 13.25
CA LYS A 97 -0.58 -12.10 12.35
C LYS A 97 -0.55 -10.62 12.74
N VAL A 98 -1.71 -9.98 12.86
CA VAL A 98 -1.85 -8.57 13.23
C VAL A 98 -1.24 -8.34 14.61
N ARG A 99 -1.67 -9.13 15.59
CA ARG A 99 -1.19 -9.09 16.99
C ARG A 99 0.33 -9.13 17.11
N ARG A 100 0.98 -9.96 16.28
CA ARG A 100 2.44 -10.16 16.31
C ARG A 100 3.19 -9.10 15.50
N GLN A 101 2.62 -8.60 14.41
CA GLN A 101 3.28 -7.70 13.47
C GLN A 101 3.02 -6.20 13.73
N TRP A 102 2.02 -5.85 14.54
CA TRP A 102 1.75 -4.48 14.96
C TRP A 102 2.45 -4.18 16.29
N GLY A 103 3.01 -2.98 16.40
CA GLY A 103 3.51 -2.41 17.64
C GLY A 103 2.38 -1.79 18.46
N LEU A 104 2.64 -1.44 19.73
CA LEU A 104 1.67 -0.69 20.54
C LEU A 104 1.30 0.65 19.88
N THR A 105 2.27 1.31 19.23
CA THR A 105 2.05 2.57 18.54
C THR A 105 0.99 2.44 17.43
N ASP A 106 0.95 1.30 16.74
CA ASP A 106 -0.05 1.06 15.68
C ASP A 106 -1.47 1.02 16.26
N PHE A 107 -1.66 0.42 17.44
CA PHE A 107 -2.97 0.36 18.10
C PHE A 107 -3.46 1.74 18.56
N VAL A 108 -2.58 2.60 19.07
CA VAL A 108 -2.93 3.97 19.48
C VAL A 108 -3.40 4.80 18.29
N VAL A 109 -2.64 4.79 17.18
CA VAL A 109 -2.96 5.60 15.99
C VAL A 109 -4.22 5.10 15.28
N VAL A 110 -4.42 3.78 15.22
CA VAL A 110 -5.65 3.21 14.64
C VAL A 110 -6.86 3.46 15.55
N GLY A 111 -6.69 3.42 16.87
CA GLY A 111 -7.72 3.84 17.85
C GLY A 111 -8.11 5.31 17.67
N ALA A 112 -7.13 6.21 17.62
CA ALA A 112 -7.36 7.62 17.35
C ALA A 112 -8.15 7.86 16.04
N ALA A 113 -7.86 7.08 14.99
CA ALA A 113 -8.59 7.16 13.73
C ALA A 113 -10.07 6.76 13.88
N LEU A 114 -10.35 5.65 14.58
CA LEU A 114 -11.72 5.19 14.84
C LEU A 114 -12.53 6.25 15.60
N GLY A 115 -11.94 6.84 16.63
CA GLY A 115 -12.57 7.93 17.40
C GLY A 115 -12.78 9.19 16.56
N ALA A 116 -11.78 9.62 15.81
CA ALA A 116 -11.87 10.78 14.93
C ALA A 116 -12.96 10.62 13.85
N GLY A 117 -13.10 9.42 13.29
CA GLY A 117 -14.16 9.12 12.33
C GLY A 117 -15.56 9.15 12.96
N PHE A 118 -15.69 8.56 14.15
CA PHE A 118 -16.95 8.62 14.90
C PHE A 118 -17.34 10.06 15.26
N GLY A 119 -16.41 10.83 15.82
CA GLY A 119 -16.65 12.22 16.19
C GLY A 119 -16.94 13.12 14.98
N LEU A 120 -16.35 12.84 13.81
CA LEU A 120 -16.75 13.52 12.58
C LEU A 120 -18.19 13.20 12.21
N LEU A 121 -18.63 11.93 12.30
CA LEU A 121 -20.02 11.58 12.03
C LEU A 121 -20.96 12.38 12.93
N GLU A 122 -20.67 12.43 14.24
CA GLU A 122 -21.46 13.19 15.21
C GLU A 122 -21.55 14.67 14.85
N ALA A 123 -20.41 15.31 14.57
CA ALA A 123 -20.37 16.71 14.14
C ALA A 123 -21.18 16.97 12.87
N VAL A 124 -21.07 16.08 11.88
CA VAL A 124 -21.80 16.21 10.60
C VAL A 124 -23.29 15.97 10.78
N LEU A 125 -23.70 15.01 11.62
CA LEU A 125 -25.11 14.78 11.94
C LEU A 125 -25.74 15.95 12.69
N ARG A 126 -24.97 16.65 13.52
CA ARG A 126 -25.45 17.83 14.26
C ARG A 126 -25.51 19.08 13.40
N PHE A 127 -24.47 19.35 12.62
CA PHE A 127 -24.22 20.69 12.05
C PHE A 127 -23.98 20.69 10.54
N GLY A 128 -23.92 19.53 9.89
CA GLY A 128 -23.46 19.41 8.50
C GLY A 128 -24.35 20.10 7.45
N LEU A 129 -25.53 20.57 7.87
CA LEU A 129 -26.57 21.14 7.02
C LEU A 129 -27.02 22.55 7.47
N ASP A 130 -26.40 23.15 8.50
CA ASP A 130 -26.72 24.51 8.98
C ASP A 130 -25.96 25.62 8.22
N ALA A 131 -25.60 25.41 6.95
CA ALA A 131 -24.77 26.37 6.20
C ALA A 131 -25.50 27.70 5.91
N ASP A 132 -26.83 27.66 5.83
CA ASP A 132 -27.72 28.81 5.65
C ASP A 132 -27.88 29.64 6.93
N ARG A 133 -27.83 28.99 8.09
CA ARG A 133 -27.90 29.62 9.43
C ARG A 133 -26.53 30.09 9.94
N ALA A 134 -25.45 29.56 9.36
CA ALA A 134 -24.09 29.85 9.80
C ALA A 134 -23.69 31.32 9.59
N MET A 135 -23.20 31.96 10.65
CA MET A 135 -22.68 33.33 10.64
C MET A 135 -21.15 33.32 10.68
N VAL A 136 -20.49 34.11 9.85
CA VAL A 136 -19.03 34.18 9.82
C VAL A 136 -18.51 34.95 11.05
N ARG A 137 -17.54 34.38 11.76
CA ARG A 137 -16.81 35.04 12.86
C ARG A 137 -15.35 34.59 12.88
N ASP A 138 -14.42 35.54 12.87
CA ASP A 138 -12.97 35.30 12.89
C ASP A 138 -12.50 34.29 11.82
N GLY A 139 -13.11 34.35 10.64
CA GLY A 139 -12.86 33.42 9.53
C GLY A 139 -13.43 32.01 9.68
N GLY A 140 -14.04 31.69 10.83
CA GLY A 140 -14.83 30.48 11.08
C GLY A 140 -16.33 30.76 11.02
N TRP A 141 -17.14 29.85 11.56
CA TRP A 141 -18.60 29.91 11.50
C TRP A 141 -19.25 29.63 12.86
N ILE A 142 -20.18 30.50 13.28
CA ILE A 142 -21.07 30.27 14.41
C ILE A 142 -22.41 29.76 13.91
N ILE A 143 -22.96 28.76 14.58
CA ILE A 143 -24.32 28.28 14.35
C ILE A 143 -25.20 28.82 15.49
N PRO A 144 -26.13 29.75 15.21
CA PRO A 144 -26.95 30.38 16.24
C PRO A 144 -28.05 29.41 16.71
N ASP A 145 -27.71 28.56 17.68
CA ASP A 145 -28.63 27.59 18.32
C ASP A 145 -28.95 27.93 19.78
N SER A 146 -28.03 28.58 20.52
CA SER A 146 -28.24 28.93 21.93
C SER A 146 -27.30 30.06 22.41
N LEU A 147 -27.35 30.42 23.70
CA LEU A 147 -26.42 31.36 24.34
C LEU A 147 -24.97 30.85 24.33
N ALA A 148 -24.77 29.52 24.27
CA ALA A 148 -23.50 28.87 23.98
C ALA A 148 -23.54 28.33 22.54
N ALA A 149 -23.01 29.11 21.60
CA ALA A 149 -23.20 28.82 20.19
C ALA A 149 -22.09 27.87 19.67
N PRO A 150 -22.44 26.77 18.97
CA PRO A 150 -21.45 25.93 18.30
C PRO A 150 -20.61 26.74 17.31
N TYR A 151 -19.31 26.49 17.33
CA TYR A 151 -18.33 27.15 16.47
C TYR A 151 -17.56 26.15 15.63
N VAL A 152 -17.52 26.39 14.33
CA VAL A 152 -16.72 25.63 13.38
C VAL A 152 -15.48 26.47 13.05
N PRO A 153 -14.27 25.97 13.36
CA PRO A 153 -13.05 26.74 13.22
C PRO A 153 -12.74 27.04 11.75
N SER A 154 -12.03 28.14 11.52
CA SER A 154 -11.44 28.47 10.22
C SER A 154 -10.35 27.46 9.83
N LEU A 155 -10.04 27.37 8.54
CA LEU A 155 -8.93 26.53 8.07
C LEU A 155 -7.59 26.95 8.69
N GLY A 156 -7.36 28.25 8.89
CA GLY A 156 -6.16 28.77 9.54
C GLY A 156 -6.01 28.26 10.97
N GLN A 157 -7.07 28.38 11.78
CA GLN A 157 -7.10 27.87 13.15
C GLN A 157 -6.91 26.34 13.18
N VAL A 158 -7.56 25.59 12.28
CA VAL A 158 -7.40 24.14 12.20
C VAL A 158 -5.93 23.76 11.98
N LEU A 159 -5.26 24.38 11.02
CA LEU A 159 -3.88 24.02 10.65
C LEU A 159 -2.84 24.42 11.70
N THR A 160 -3.13 25.43 12.52
CA THR A 160 -2.24 25.88 13.62
C THR A 160 -2.57 25.28 14.98
N SER A 161 -3.71 24.61 15.13
CA SER A 161 -4.14 24.01 16.39
C SER A 161 -3.62 22.58 16.56
N TRP A 162 -3.44 22.20 17.83
CA TRP A 162 -3.10 20.84 18.22
C TRP A 162 -4.35 20.00 18.40
N LEU A 163 -4.46 18.90 17.65
CA LEU A 163 -5.61 17.99 17.64
C LEU A 163 -6.97 18.73 17.53
N PRO A 164 -7.18 19.55 16.48
CA PRO A 164 -8.36 20.41 16.41
C PRO A 164 -9.66 19.60 16.35
N ALA A 165 -10.62 19.99 17.19
CA ALA A 165 -11.98 19.47 17.12
C ALA A 165 -12.71 19.94 15.85
N PRO A 166 -13.64 19.13 15.30
CA PRO A 166 -14.49 19.53 14.17
C PRO A 166 -15.39 20.74 14.47
N PHE A 167 -15.76 20.92 15.74
CA PHE A 167 -16.47 22.08 16.26
C PHE A 167 -16.11 22.26 17.75
N SER A 168 -16.39 23.43 18.30
CA SER A 168 -16.18 23.81 19.70
C SER A 168 -17.40 24.54 20.25
N GLN A 169 -17.51 24.69 21.58
CA GLN A 169 -18.57 25.50 22.18
C GLN A 169 -18.02 26.89 22.53
N LEU A 170 -18.66 27.95 22.04
CA LEU A 170 -18.30 29.32 22.43
C LEU A 170 -19.17 29.81 23.56
N ASP A 171 -18.53 30.23 24.65
CA ASP A 171 -19.15 31.07 25.66
C ASP A 171 -19.50 32.45 25.09
N LEU A 172 -20.57 33.04 25.62
CA LEU A 172 -21.10 34.32 25.14
C LEU A 172 -20.05 35.43 25.33
N GLY A 173 -19.54 35.97 24.22
CA GLY A 173 -18.48 36.99 24.22
C GLY A 173 -17.05 36.45 24.38
N GLY A 174 -16.86 35.12 24.48
CA GLY A 174 -15.54 34.49 24.56
C GLY A 174 -14.75 34.56 23.23
N PRO A 175 -13.42 34.34 23.29
CA PRO A 175 -12.57 34.27 22.10
C PRO A 175 -12.88 33.05 21.25
N THR A 176 -12.67 33.13 19.93
CA THR A 176 -12.81 32.00 19.02
C THR A 176 -11.61 31.06 19.13
N VAL A 177 -11.79 29.95 19.85
CA VAL A 177 -10.74 28.95 20.10
C VAL A 177 -11.15 27.61 19.50
N THR A 178 -10.16 26.87 18.96
CA THR A 178 -10.36 25.48 18.55
C THR A 178 -10.00 24.57 19.71
N GLU A 179 -10.99 23.85 20.23
CA GLU A 179 -10.79 22.88 21.30
C GLU A 179 -10.05 21.63 20.81
N THR A 180 -9.60 20.82 21.78
CA THR A 180 -9.02 19.50 21.52
C THR A 180 -10.10 18.51 21.12
N PHE A 181 -9.83 17.68 20.11
CA PHE A 181 -10.78 16.69 19.63
C PHE A 181 -10.93 15.49 20.60
N THR A 182 -11.89 15.57 21.51
CA THR A 182 -12.11 14.61 22.60
C THR A 182 -12.37 13.18 22.14
N HIS A 183 -13.20 12.92 21.12
CA HIS A 183 -13.40 11.55 20.60
C HIS A 183 -12.11 10.92 20.07
N LEU A 184 -11.24 11.71 19.43
CA LEU A 184 -9.93 11.24 18.98
C LEU A 184 -9.07 10.86 20.20
N VAL A 185 -9.11 11.67 21.26
CA VAL A 185 -8.37 11.43 22.51
C VAL A 185 -8.83 10.15 23.20
N TRP A 186 -10.13 10.02 23.49
CA TRP A 186 -10.71 8.88 24.20
C TRP A 186 -10.40 7.56 23.49
N THR A 187 -10.63 7.50 22.18
CA THR A 187 -10.37 6.26 21.45
C THR A 187 -8.88 6.01 21.19
N ALA A 188 -8.01 7.04 21.24
CA ALA A 188 -6.55 6.82 21.26
C ALA A 188 -6.12 6.11 22.56
N MET A 189 -6.68 6.51 23.71
CA MET A 189 -6.47 5.85 25.00
C MET A 189 -7.02 4.41 24.98
N ALA A 190 -8.26 4.23 24.54
CA ALA A 190 -8.83 2.88 24.38
C ALA A 190 -7.98 2.02 23.43
N GLY A 191 -7.45 2.61 22.36
CA GLY A 191 -6.50 1.98 21.44
C GLY A 191 -5.21 1.51 22.13
N PHE A 192 -4.64 2.33 23.02
CA PHE A 192 -3.51 1.93 23.86
C PHE A 192 -3.86 0.72 24.72
N GLY A 193 -5.03 0.73 25.37
CA GLY A 193 -5.56 -0.41 26.14
C GLY A 193 -5.64 -1.69 25.32
N VAL A 194 -6.30 -1.64 24.16
CA VAL A 194 -6.39 -2.80 23.24
C VAL A 194 -4.99 -3.27 22.81
N GLY A 195 -4.06 -2.35 22.58
CA GLY A 195 -2.66 -2.65 22.31
C GLY A 195 -2.00 -3.43 23.45
N LEU A 196 -2.16 -2.99 24.70
CA LEU A 196 -1.65 -3.69 25.88
C LEU A 196 -2.24 -5.10 25.98
N LEU A 197 -3.56 -5.24 25.79
CA LEU A 197 -4.23 -6.55 25.81
C LEU A 197 -3.63 -7.50 24.76
N CYS A 198 -3.36 -6.96 23.56
CA CYS A 198 -2.81 -7.72 22.44
C CYS A 198 -1.32 -8.04 22.63
N ARG A 199 -0.50 -7.12 23.13
CA ARG A 199 0.97 -7.26 23.10
C ARG A 199 1.55 -7.83 24.40
N THR A 200 0.88 -7.66 25.53
CA THR A 200 1.40 -8.11 26.83
C THR A 200 0.96 -9.53 27.19
N ARG A 201 1.56 -10.10 28.24
CA ARG A 201 1.33 -11.45 28.74
C ARG A 201 1.16 -11.44 30.26
N GLY A 202 0.46 -12.44 30.80
CA GLY A 202 0.23 -12.58 32.23
C GLY A 202 -0.56 -11.42 32.82
N TRP A 203 -0.24 -11.06 34.07
CA TRP A 203 -0.92 -10.01 34.83
C TRP A 203 -0.80 -8.61 34.21
N MET A 204 0.22 -8.36 33.40
CA MET A 204 0.37 -7.10 32.64
C MET A 204 -0.84 -6.80 31.75
N ARG A 205 -1.59 -7.82 31.32
CA ARG A 205 -2.81 -7.62 30.54
C ARG A 205 -3.90 -6.91 31.33
N LEU A 206 -3.93 -7.00 32.65
CA LEU A 206 -4.95 -6.35 33.46
C LEU A 206 -4.89 -4.82 33.32
N PHE A 207 -3.69 -4.26 33.10
CA PHE A 207 -3.52 -2.83 32.81
C PHE A 207 -4.16 -2.37 31.50
N SER A 208 -4.59 -3.28 30.61
CA SER A 208 -5.31 -2.89 29.40
C SER A 208 -6.68 -2.27 29.69
N VAL A 209 -7.27 -2.58 30.84
CA VAL A 209 -8.62 -2.12 31.21
C VAL A 209 -8.61 -0.65 31.60
N LEU A 210 -7.56 -0.19 32.29
CA LEU A 210 -7.45 1.18 32.81
C LEU A 210 -7.70 2.28 31.76
N PRO A 211 -7.01 2.31 30.60
CA PRO A 211 -7.23 3.38 29.64
C PRO A 211 -8.58 3.30 28.91
N ILE A 212 -9.19 2.11 28.82
CA ILE A 212 -10.53 1.94 28.25
C ILE A 212 -11.58 2.49 29.22
N VAL A 213 -11.45 2.16 30.50
CA VAL A 213 -12.34 2.67 31.56
C VAL A 213 -12.19 4.18 31.71
N ALA A 214 -10.95 4.70 31.69
CA ALA A 214 -10.71 6.14 31.77
C ALA A 214 -11.36 6.91 30.61
N ALA A 215 -11.28 6.38 29.38
CA ALA A 215 -11.95 6.96 28.22
C ALA A 215 -13.48 6.97 28.39
N ALA A 216 -14.07 5.86 28.84
CA ALA A 216 -15.51 5.76 29.07
C ALA A 216 -16.00 6.70 30.19
N LEU A 217 -15.25 6.81 31.29
CA LEU A 217 -15.58 7.70 32.41
C LEU A 217 -15.48 9.18 32.03
N HIS A 218 -14.43 9.59 31.32
CA HIS A 218 -14.30 10.96 30.82
C HIS A 218 -15.46 11.31 29.88
N HIS A 219 -15.81 10.40 28.97
CA HIS A 219 -16.97 10.57 28.10
C HIS A 219 -18.31 10.61 28.87
N THR A 220 -18.47 9.78 29.92
CA THR A 220 -19.64 9.85 30.81
C THR A 220 -19.79 11.23 31.44
N VAL A 221 -18.71 11.81 31.95
CA VAL A 221 -18.77 13.15 32.53
C VAL A 221 -19.05 14.21 31.49
N ASN A 222 -18.44 14.13 30.31
CA ASN A 222 -18.75 15.03 29.20
C ASN A 222 -20.25 15.04 28.86
N ASN A 223 -20.90 13.87 28.82
CA ASN A 223 -22.33 13.80 28.53
C ASN A 223 -23.19 14.23 29.72
N TYR A 224 -22.74 13.96 30.94
CA TYR A 224 -23.43 14.36 32.17
C TYR A 224 -23.49 15.89 32.32
N THR A 225 -22.39 16.60 32.07
CA THR A 225 -22.34 18.08 32.17
C THR A 225 -23.27 18.75 31.17
N VAL A 226 -23.34 18.23 29.94
CA VAL A 226 -24.24 18.71 28.89
C VAL A 226 -25.72 18.49 29.27
N GLN A 227 -26.04 17.40 29.97
CA GLN A 227 -27.42 17.05 30.30
C GLN A 227 -27.93 17.71 31.59
N GLU A 228 -27.15 17.64 32.68
CA GLU A 228 -27.58 18.01 34.03
C GLU A 228 -27.10 19.41 34.46
N HIS A 229 -26.24 20.07 33.67
CA HIS A 229 -25.76 21.45 33.91
C HIS A 229 -25.20 21.69 35.34
N SER A 230 -24.60 20.66 35.95
CA SER A 230 -24.00 20.73 37.29
C SER A 230 -22.67 21.49 37.27
N ASP A 231 -22.54 22.52 38.11
CA ASP A 231 -21.32 23.33 38.23
C ASP A 231 -20.10 22.50 38.69
N GLU A 232 -20.28 21.58 39.63
CA GLU A 232 -19.21 20.70 40.11
C GLU A 232 -18.69 19.77 39.00
N ALA A 233 -19.61 19.16 38.25
CA ALA A 233 -19.24 18.31 37.12
C ALA A 233 -18.57 19.12 36.00
N LYS A 234 -19.02 20.36 35.75
CA LYS A 234 -18.42 21.27 34.77
C LYS A 234 -16.98 21.61 35.15
N GLN A 235 -16.72 21.94 36.41
CA GLN A 235 -15.36 22.20 36.89
C GLN A 235 -14.45 20.98 36.77
N TRP A 236 -14.98 19.79 37.05
CA TRP A 236 -14.23 18.54 36.88
C TRP A 236 -13.89 18.27 35.41
N LEU A 237 -14.86 18.48 34.51
CA LEU A 237 -14.66 18.35 33.07
C LEU A 237 -13.63 19.36 32.54
N GLU A 238 -13.71 20.62 32.93
CA GLU A 238 -12.73 21.66 32.54
C GLU A 238 -11.30 21.27 32.94
N SER A 239 -11.12 20.67 34.13
CA SER A 239 -9.81 20.15 34.56
C SER A 239 -9.32 18.98 33.69
N LEU A 240 -10.21 18.05 33.36
CA LEU A 240 -9.89 16.92 32.48
C LEU A 240 -9.56 17.39 31.06
N ASP A 241 -10.35 18.29 30.50
CA ASP A 241 -10.19 18.81 29.14
C ASP A 241 -8.94 19.68 29.01
N GLY A 242 -8.57 20.42 30.06
CA GLY A 242 -7.30 21.13 30.16
C GLY A 242 -6.06 20.23 30.03
N MET A 243 -6.20 18.92 30.31
CA MET A 243 -5.14 17.91 30.19
C MET A 243 -5.36 16.91 29.04
N ALA A 244 -6.54 16.89 28.42
CA ALA A 244 -6.93 15.89 27.42
C ALA A 244 -5.97 15.85 26.22
N TRP A 245 -5.46 17.01 25.80
CA TRP A 245 -4.53 17.14 24.68
C TRP A 245 -3.22 16.33 24.84
N ALA A 246 -2.80 16.11 26.09
CA ALA A 246 -1.57 15.41 26.42
C ALA A 246 -1.76 13.88 26.46
N ALA A 247 -2.99 13.39 26.69
CA ALA A 247 -3.25 11.96 26.88
C ALA A 247 -2.84 11.08 25.67
N PRO A 248 -3.10 11.46 24.40
CA PRO A 248 -2.62 10.70 23.25
C PRO A 248 -1.10 10.70 23.12
N LEU A 249 -0.44 11.80 23.51
CA LEU A 249 1.02 11.92 23.49
C LEU A 249 1.66 11.02 24.54
N VAL A 250 1.09 10.96 25.75
CA VAL A 250 1.55 10.05 26.81
C VAL A 250 1.38 8.59 26.36
N CYS A 251 0.22 8.24 25.81
CA CYS A 251 -0.02 6.90 25.26
C CYS A 251 0.98 6.55 24.14
N LEU A 252 1.23 7.48 23.21
CA LEU A 252 2.19 7.30 22.13
C LEU A 252 3.63 7.18 22.66
N ALA A 253 4.04 8.03 23.61
CA ALA A 253 5.38 8.00 24.18
C ALA A 253 5.66 6.65 24.86
N LEU A 254 4.73 6.19 25.72
CA LEU A 254 4.83 4.87 26.37
C LEU A 254 4.87 3.74 25.34
N ALA A 255 3.97 3.78 24.34
CA ALA A 255 3.94 2.81 23.26
C ALA A 255 5.27 2.79 22.47
N MET A 256 5.80 3.96 22.13
CA MET A 256 7.03 4.12 21.38
C MET A 256 8.26 3.63 22.16
N VAL A 257 8.34 3.88 23.47
CA VAL A 257 9.43 3.35 24.30
C VAL A 257 9.45 1.82 24.27
N VAL A 258 8.28 1.19 24.43
CA VAL A 258 8.14 -0.27 24.39
C VAL A 258 8.46 -0.82 22.99
N ASP A 259 7.96 -0.16 21.95
CA ASP A 259 8.16 -0.56 20.56
C ASP A 259 9.61 -0.39 20.11
N LEU A 260 10.29 0.71 20.47
CA LEU A 260 11.71 0.92 20.18
C LEU A 260 12.57 -0.18 20.80
N ARG A 261 12.31 -0.57 22.05
CA ARG A 261 13.02 -1.68 22.70
C ARG A 261 12.84 -2.99 21.92
N GLN A 262 11.63 -3.25 21.43
CA GLN A 262 11.35 -4.44 20.63
C GLN A 262 12.02 -4.39 19.26
N LEU A 263 12.00 -3.24 18.57
CA LEU A 263 12.68 -3.06 17.29
C LEU A 263 14.19 -3.28 17.43
N HIS A 264 14.82 -2.74 18.48
CA HIS A 264 16.24 -2.96 18.76
C HIS A 264 16.58 -4.43 19.02
N ARG A 265 15.78 -5.13 19.84
CA ARG A 265 15.94 -6.58 20.06
C ARG A 265 15.75 -7.36 18.76
N GLY A 266 14.73 -7.01 17.98
CA GLY A 266 14.44 -7.66 16.71
C GLY A 266 15.60 -7.55 15.71
N LYS A 267 16.23 -6.38 15.59
CA LYS A 267 17.39 -6.18 14.72
C LYS A 267 18.54 -7.13 15.06
N ARG A 268 18.76 -7.40 16.35
CA ARG A 268 19.78 -8.36 16.82
C ARG A 268 19.41 -9.81 16.46
N THR A 269 18.13 -10.15 16.48
CA THR A 269 17.66 -11.52 16.17
C THR A 269 17.64 -11.83 14.68
N VAL A 270 17.51 -10.83 13.81
CA VAL A 270 17.41 -11.02 12.36
C VAL A 270 18.31 -10.02 11.62
N PRO A 271 19.65 -10.18 11.67
CA PRO A 271 20.56 -9.20 11.07
C PRO A 271 20.52 -9.18 9.53
N GLY A 272 20.05 -10.26 8.88
CA GLY A 272 19.97 -10.40 7.42
C GLY A 272 18.96 -9.49 6.71
N ILE A 273 18.27 -8.62 7.46
CA ILE A 273 17.33 -7.61 6.96
C ILE A 273 17.83 -6.18 7.18
N LEU A 274 19.11 -6.01 7.47
CA LEU A 274 19.81 -4.73 7.49
C LEU A 274 20.57 -4.57 6.17
N LEU A 275 20.58 -3.37 5.60
CA LEU A 275 21.39 -3.09 4.41
C LEU A 275 22.87 -3.34 4.70
N ALA A 276 23.65 -3.60 3.65
CA ALA A 276 25.10 -3.78 3.78
C ALA A 276 25.77 -2.55 4.41
N SER A 277 25.36 -1.35 4.00
CA SER A 277 25.83 -0.08 4.56
C SER A 277 25.43 0.13 6.02
N GLU A 278 24.23 -0.30 6.43
CA GLU A 278 23.81 -0.27 7.84
C GLU A 278 24.71 -1.16 8.73
N ARG A 279 25.18 -2.29 8.19
CA ARG A 279 26.06 -3.22 8.91
C ARG A 279 27.51 -2.75 8.94
N ALA A 280 27.98 -2.11 7.88
CA ALA A 280 29.34 -1.59 7.78
C ALA A 280 29.54 -0.35 8.65
N ASP A 281 28.63 0.62 8.56
CA ASP A 281 28.80 1.94 9.20
C ASP A 281 28.22 2.01 10.61
N GLY A 282 27.39 1.03 11.00
CA GLY A 282 26.64 1.04 12.25
C GLY A 282 25.52 2.09 12.31
N ASP A 283 25.44 3.03 11.36
CA ASP A 283 24.40 4.05 11.26
C ASP A 283 23.23 3.60 10.37
N THR A 284 22.15 3.16 11.03
CA THR A 284 20.91 2.79 10.34
C THR A 284 20.28 3.98 9.60
N LEU A 285 20.28 5.17 10.19
CA LEU A 285 19.52 6.30 9.67
C LEU A 285 20.25 6.92 8.47
N GLY A 286 21.57 7.11 8.59
CA GLY A 286 22.42 7.61 7.51
C GLY A 286 22.34 6.75 6.25
N ALA A 287 22.45 5.42 6.39
CA ALA A 287 22.33 4.50 5.27
C ALA A 287 21.00 4.62 4.51
N LEU A 288 19.89 4.71 5.25
CA LEU A 288 18.56 4.85 4.64
C LEU A 288 18.34 6.22 4.00
N LEU A 289 18.87 7.29 4.61
CA LEU A 289 18.79 8.65 4.05
C LEU A 289 19.62 8.79 2.77
N ARG A 290 20.83 8.22 2.75
CA ARG A 290 21.68 8.17 1.54
C ARG A 290 20.95 7.46 0.41
N TYR A 291 20.40 6.26 0.68
CA TYR A 291 19.63 5.56 -0.34
C TYR A 291 18.41 6.38 -0.79
N ALA A 292 17.68 7.03 0.14
CA ALA A 292 16.52 7.86 -0.18
C ALA A 292 16.85 9.09 -1.04
N ALA A 293 18.11 9.53 -1.07
CA ALA A 293 18.55 10.67 -1.86
C ALA A 293 18.85 10.34 -3.34
N TRP A 294 18.97 9.07 -3.71
CA TRP A 294 19.38 8.67 -5.06
C TRP A 294 18.51 9.24 -6.18
N ARG A 295 17.18 9.13 -6.04
CA ARG A 295 16.25 9.58 -7.08
C ARG A 295 14.86 9.81 -6.52
N LEU A 296 14.57 11.06 -6.16
CA LEU A 296 13.26 11.45 -5.67
C LEU A 296 12.20 11.41 -6.80
N PRO A 297 10.94 11.05 -6.49
CA PRO A 297 10.44 10.58 -5.19
C PRO A 297 10.60 9.06 -4.98
N TRP A 298 11.12 8.32 -5.96
CA TRP A 298 11.04 6.85 -6.02
C TRP A 298 11.85 6.15 -4.95
N SER A 299 13.12 6.53 -4.79
CA SER A 299 14.02 6.01 -3.74
C SER A 299 13.46 6.25 -2.34
N LEU A 300 13.01 7.47 -2.05
CA LEU A 300 12.32 7.80 -0.80
C LEU A 300 11.08 6.92 -0.56
N LEU A 301 10.22 6.74 -1.57
CA LEU A 301 9.04 5.88 -1.45
C LEU A 301 9.40 4.40 -1.19
N ILE A 302 10.50 3.90 -1.76
CA ILE A 302 11.01 2.56 -1.48
C ILE A 302 11.43 2.47 -0.01
N VAL A 303 12.24 3.41 0.48
CA VAL A 303 12.73 3.45 1.87
C VAL A 303 11.58 3.52 2.86
N LEU A 304 10.65 4.46 2.68
CA LEU A 304 9.50 4.64 3.59
C LEU A 304 8.65 3.36 3.69
N ARG A 305 8.45 2.65 2.56
CA ARG A 305 7.68 1.39 2.55
C ARG A 305 8.49 0.23 3.11
N TYR A 306 9.78 0.15 2.81
CA TYR A 306 10.70 -0.86 3.32
C TYR A 306 10.82 -0.80 4.84
N VAL A 307 11.12 0.37 5.40
CA VAL A 307 11.26 0.58 6.86
C VAL A 307 10.02 0.08 7.60
N ARG A 308 8.84 0.39 7.06
CA ARG A 308 7.56 0.00 7.65
C ARG A 308 7.36 -1.52 7.65
N LEU A 309 7.66 -2.19 6.53
CA LEU A 309 7.59 -3.65 6.41
C LEU A 309 8.61 -4.36 7.30
N ARG A 310 9.81 -3.78 7.37
CA ARG A 310 10.87 -4.22 8.26
C ARG A 310 10.42 -4.19 9.71
N ARG A 311 9.78 -3.11 10.16
CA ARG A 311 9.19 -3.02 11.52
C ARG A 311 8.17 -4.14 11.79
N SER A 312 7.27 -4.42 10.86
CA SER A 312 6.30 -5.52 11.02
C SER A 312 6.99 -6.88 11.20
N LEU A 313 8.08 -7.15 10.48
CA LEU A 313 8.89 -8.34 10.67
C LEU A 313 9.59 -8.34 12.04
N LEU A 314 10.19 -7.21 12.45
CA LEU A 314 10.89 -7.09 13.73
C LEU A 314 9.99 -7.31 14.94
N TYR A 315 8.75 -6.79 14.90
CA TYR A 315 7.75 -7.10 15.93
C TYR A 315 7.39 -8.58 15.96
N ALA A 316 7.25 -9.20 14.79
CA ALA A 316 6.93 -10.62 14.70
C ALA A 316 8.08 -11.50 15.20
N ALA A 317 9.32 -11.18 14.85
CA ALA A 317 10.52 -11.95 15.23
C ALA A 317 10.73 -11.99 16.75
N THR A 318 10.38 -10.92 17.47
CA THR A 318 10.47 -10.87 18.93
C THR A 318 9.30 -11.56 19.65
N SER A 319 8.22 -11.86 18.94
CA SER A 319 6.94 -12.30 19.53
C SER A 319 6.50 -13.70 19.10
N ALA A 320 7.08 -14.26 18.04
CA ALA A 320 6.66 -15.50 17.39
C ALA A 320 7.81 -16.52 17.28
N PRO A 321 7.50 -17.84 17.28
CA PRO A 321 8.47 -18.86 16.91
C PRO A 321 9.04 -18.64 15.49
N PRO A 322 10.32 -18.97 15.22
CA PRO A 322 11.01 -18.66 13.95
C PRO A 322 10.28 -19.16 12.69
N GLY A 323 9.62 -20.33 12.77
CA GLY A 323 8.87 -20.91 11.64
C GLY A 323 7.68 -20.08 11.16
N ASN A 324 7.09 -19.26 12.04
CA ASN A 324 5.91 -18.44 11.72
C ASN A 324 6.25 -17.12 10.99
N THR A 325 7.53 -16.75 10.92
CA THR A 325 7.99 -15.51 10.27
C THR A 325 8.70 -15.75 8.94
N GLY A 326 8.90 -17.01 8.54
CA GLY A 326 9.76 -17.37 7.41
C GLY A 326 9.36 -16.74 6.07
N GLU A 327 8.07 -16.67 5.76
CA GLU A 327 7.61 -16.03 4.52
C GLU A 327 7.85 -14.51 4.54
N LEU A 328 7.43 -13.82 5.60
CA LEU A 328 7.64 -12.37 5.74
C LEU A 328 9.14 -12.01 5.76
N HIS A 329 9.97 -12.83 6.41
CA HIS A 329 11.42 -12.70 6.38
C HIS A 329 11.92 -12.74 4.95
N ARG A 330 11.61 -13.79 4.17
CA ARG A 330 12.05 -13.90 2.76
C ARG A 330 11.67 -12.68 1.93
N VAL A 331 10.47 -12.13 2.12
CA VAL A 331 10.04 -10.90 1.45
C VAL A 331 10.95 -9.71 1.80
N VAL A 332 11.17 -9.46 3.09
CA VAL A 332 11.96 -8.30 3.54
C VAL A 332 13.43 -8.46 3.17
N ALA A 333 14.00 -9.67 3.29
CA ALA A 333 15.36 -9.96 2.86
C ALA A 333 15.54 -9.76 1.35
N GLY A 334 14.59 -10.21 0.53
CA GLY A 334 14.62 -9.98 -0.92
C GLY A 334 14.49 -8.51 -1.32
N ILE A 335 13.75 -7.70 -0.54
CA ILE A 335 13.74 -6.24 -0.74
C ILE A 335 15.08 -5.63 -0.33
N THR A 336 15.65 -6.05 0.81
CA THR A 336 16.95 -5.59 1.32
C THR A 336 18.05 -5.84 0.28
N ALA A 337 18.15 -7.06 -0.24
CA ALA A 337 19.15 -7.42 -1.26
C ALA A 337 19.02 -6.59 -2.55
N ARG A 338 17.79 -6.25 -2.96
CA ARG A 338 17.57 -5.36 -4.12
C ARG A 338 17.94 -3.92 -3.85
N MET A 339 17.69 -3.44 -2.63
CA MET A 339 18.13 -2.11 -2.23
C MET A 339 19.67 -2.07 -2.24
N ASP A 340 20.34 -3.03 -1.63
CA ASP A 340 21.81 -3.14 -1.67
C ASP A 340 22.34 -3.18 -3.12
N ALA A 341 21.73 -3.98 -4.00
CA ALA A 341 22.14 -4.08 -5.40
C ALA A 341 21.93 -2.78 -6.19
N SER A 342 20.97 -1.95 -5.81
CA SER A 342 20.65 -0.68 -6.48
C SER A 342 21.17 0.55 -5.73
N ASP A 343 21.99 0.35 -4.69
CA ASP A 343 22.62 1.41 -3.90
C ASP A 343 23.84 1.99 -4.62
N ASN A 344 23.66 2.42 -5.88
CA ASN A 344 24.69 3.09 -6.67
C ASN A 344 24.05 4.00 -7.72
N GLN A 345 24.75 5.08 -8.07
CA GLN A 345 24.22 6.11 -8.96
C GLN A 345 23.91 5.58 -10.36
N HIS A 346 24.74 4.67 -10.86
CA HIS A 346 24.67 4.17 -12.23
C HIS A 346 23.36 3.43 -12.51
N THR A 347 22.92 2.54 -11.61
CA THR A 347 21.65 1.81 -11.75
C THR A 347 20.45 2.76 -11.84
N TRP A 348 20.47 3.88 -11.10
CA TRP A 348 19.38 4.85 -11.11
C TRP A 348 19.36 5.73 -12.35
N GLN A 349 20.51 5.96 -13.00
CA GLN A 349 20.62 6.73 -14.25
C GLN A 349 20.16 5.92 -15.46
N THR A 350 20.50 4.64 -15.52
CA THR A 350 20.17 3.77 -16.66
C THR A 350 18.69 3.42 -16.75
N LEU A 351 17.97 3.38 -15.62
CA LEU A 351 16.54 3.07 -15.63
C LEU A 351 15.68 4.25 -16.12
N ASN A 352 15.08 4.13 -17.30
CA ASN A 352 14.01 5.01 -17.73
C ASN A 352 12.69 4.64 -17.03
N ILE A 353 12.48 5.20 -15.82
CA ILE A 353 11.31 4.91 -14.98
C ILE A 353 9.98 5.17 -15.69
N ARG A 354 9.88 6.23 -16.50
CA ARG A 354 8.64 6.55 -17.23
C ARG A 354 8.32 5.48 -18.27
N ALA A 355 9.32 5.09 -19.06
CA ALA A 355 9.16 4.03 -20.05
C ALA A 355 8.84 2.68 -19.37
N TRP A 356 9.54 2.37 -18.28
CA TRP A 356 9.31 1.16 -17.48
C TRP A 356 7.87 1.10 -16.94
N LEU A 357 7.41 2.17 -16.27
CA LEU A 357 6.05 2.24 -15.77
C LEU A 357 5.01 2.21 -16.89
N LYS A 358 5.29 2.81 -18.05
CA LYS A 358 4.39 2.76 -19.22
C LYS A 358 4.29 1.34 -19.79
N ALA A 359 5.41 0.61 -19.86
CA ALA A 359 5.45 -0.79 -20.28
C ALA A 359 4.63 -1.67 -19.32
N VAL A 360 4.81 -1.50 -18.01
CA VAL A 360 4.05 -2.24 -17.00
C VAL A 360 2.56 -1.83 -16.97
N ARG A 361 2.23 -0.57 -17.27
CA ARG A 361 0.83 -0.09 -17.30
C ARG A 361 0.06 -0.51 -18.55
N ARG A 362 0.73 -0.76 -19.69
CA ARG A 362 0.08 -1.18 -20.94
C ARG A 362 -0.62 -2.56 -20.83
N SER A 363 -0.34 -3.33 -19.78
CA SER A 363 -1.07 -4.58 -19.49
C SER A 363 -2.33 -4.40 -18.65
N ARG A 364 -2.67 -3.18 -18.19
CA ARG A 364 -3.89 -2.93 -17.41
C ARG A 364 -5.13 -2.93 -18.30
N ARG A 365 -6.11 -3.76 -17.95
CA ARG A 365 -7.35 -3.97 -18.73
C ARG A 365 -8.26 -2.73 -18.67
N SER A 366 -9.01 -2.47 -19.75
CA SER A 366 -10.09 -1.45 -19.81
C SER A 366 -11.03 -1.51 -18.60
N ARG A 367 -11.37 -2.71 -18.13
CA ARG A 367 -12.21 -2.99 -16.95
C ARG A 367 -11.72 -2.31 -15.66
N GLU A 368 -10.42 -2.15 -15.47
CA GLU A 368 -9.84 -1.54 -14.27
C GLU A 368 -10.09 -0.04 -14.18
N ARG A 369 -10.22 0.65 -15.31
CA ARG A 369 -10.51 2.09 -15.34
C ARG A 369 -11.94 2.35 -14.88
N TRP A 370 -12.88 1.52 -15.34
CA TRP A 370 -14.29 1.60 -14.92
C TRP A 370 -14.49 1.35 -13.43
N LEU A 371 -13.72 0.44 -12.83
CA LEU A 371 -13.74 0.19 -11.37
C LEU A 371 -13.35 1.43 -10.54
N LEU A 372 -12.60 2.37 -11.12
CA LEU A 372 -12.21 3.62 -10.46
C LEU A 372 -13.18 4.76 -10.80
N LEU A 373 -13.67 4.83 -12.03
CA LEU A 373 -14.54 5.91 -12.49
C LEU A 373 -15.93 5.85 -11.86
N ILE A 374 -16.53 4.65 -11.75
CA ILE A 374 -17.88 4.46 -11.21
C ILE A 374 -18.04 5.09 -9.81
N PRO A 375 -17.23 4.74 -8.79
CA PRO A 375 -17.38 5.34 -7.46
C PRO A 375 -17.11 6.85 -7.46
N CYS A 376 -16.17 7.35 -8.28
CA CYS A 376 -15.94 8.79 -8.39
C CYS A 376 -17.18 9.54 -8.91
N VAL A 377 -17.84 9.01 -9.95
CA VAL A 377 -19.08 9.59 -10.49
C VAL A 377 -20.21 9.50 -9.46
N LEU A 378 -20.36 8.34 -8.81
CA LEU A 378 -21.42 8.14 -7.81
C LEU A 378 -21.30 9.09 -6.62
N MET A 379 -20.09 9.51 -6.27
CA MET A 379 -19.87 10.45 -5.18
C MET A 379 -20.16 11.91 -5.51
N LEU A 380 -20.23 12.29 -6.78
CA LEU A 380 -20.33 13.70 -7.19
C LEU A 380 -21.48 14.46 -6.50
N PRO A 381 -22.71 13.92 -6.39
CA PRO A 381 -23.79 14.61 -5.70
C PRO A 381 -23.46 14.91 -4.23
N ALA A 382 -22.83 13.98 -3.51
CA ALA A 382 -22.47 14.20 -2.12
C ALA A 382 -21.33 15.21 -1.95
N LEU A 383 -20.36 15.24 -2.88
CA LEU A 383 -19.30 16.26 -2.89
C LEU A 383 -19.86 17.66 -3.19
N LEU A 384 -20.84 17.76 -4.09
CA LEU A 384 -21.53 19.02 -4.35
C LEU A 384 -22.39 19.44 -3.16
N PHE A 385 -23.11 18.50 -2.53
CA PHE A 385 -24.00 18.77 -1.41
C PHE A 385 -23.26 19.14 -0.11
N LEU A 386 -22.34 18.29 0.36
CA LEU A 386 -21.65 18.47 1.64
C LEU A 386 -20.28 19.13 1.50
N GLY A 387 -19.63 19.02 0.35
CA GLY A 387 -18.36 19.71 0.09
C GLY A 387 -18.62 21.16 -0.26
N VAL A 388 -19.14 21.38 -1.47
CA VAL A 388 -19.36 22.73 -2.03
C VAL A 388 -20.55 23.42 -1.37
N GLY A 389 -21.67 22.75 -1.16
CA GLY A 389 -22.88 23.36 -0.60
C GLY A 389 -22.80 23.74 0.87
N SER A 390 -21.75 23.31 1.59
CA SER A 390 -21.62 23.57 3.03
C SER A 390 -21.10 24.97 3.39
N PHE A 391 -21.00 25.89 2.44
CA PHE A 391 -20.57 27.27 2.69
C PHE A 391 -21.72 28.23 2.44
N THR A 392 -21.81 29.31 3.23
CA THR A 392 -22.89 30.31 3.13
C THR A 392 -23.11 30.82 1.69
N PRO A 393 -22.07 31.16 0.90
CA PRO A 393 -22.25 31.63 -0.48
C PRO A 393 -22.80 30.57 -1.46
N THR A 394 -22.71 29.28 -1.10
CA THR A 394 -23.09 28.14 -1.93
C THR A 394 -24.17 27.28 -1.29
N ALA A 395 -24.84 27.78 -0.23
CA ALA A 395 -25.90 27.10 0.50
C ALA A 395 -27.09 26.72 -0.41
N GLY A 396 -27.30 27.44 -1.52
CA GLY A 396 -28.29 27.07 -2.54
C GLY A 396 -28.08 25.67 -3.14
N LEU A 397 -26.86 25.10 -3.09
CA LEU A 397 -26.65 23.68 -3.45
C LEU A 397 -27.22 22.73 -2.40
N GLN A 398 -27.14 23.06 -1.11
CA GLN A 398 -27.80 22.29 -0.06
C GLN A 398 -29.32 22.39 -0.19
N GLU A 399 -29.83 23.59 -0.43
CA GLU A 399 -31.25 23.81 -0.70
C GLU A 399 -31.72 22.98 -1.91
N PHE A 400 -31.00 23.03 -3.03
CA PHE A 400 -31.31 22.23 -4.22
C PHE A 400 -31.37 20.73 -3.93
N PHE A 401 -30.41 20.18 -3.19
CA PHE A 401 -30.39 18.74 -2.89
C PHE A 401 -31.41 18.31 -1.82
N SER A 402 -31.94 19.27 -1.06
CA SER A 402 -33.00 19.06 -0.07
C SER A 402 -34.42 19.33 -0.57
N THR A 403 -34.57 19.93 -1.76
CA THR A 403 -35.88 20.34 -2.33
C THR A 403 -36.04 19.93 -3.80
N GLY A 404 -37.28 19.91 -4.29
CA GLY A 404 -37.59 19.69 -5.71
C GLY A 404 -37.06 18.36 -6.27
N ALA A 405 -36.15 18.43 -7.25
CA ALA A 405 -35.59 17.25 -7.91
C ALA A 405 -34.37 16.65 -7.20
N GLY A 406 -33.70 17.42 -6.34
CA GLY A 406 -32.44 17.03 -5.68
C GLY A 406 -32.52 15.76 -4.82
N PRO A 407 -33.54 15.61 -3.95
CA PRO A 407 -33.76 14.39 -3.18
C PRO A 407 -33.84 13.12 -4.04
N LYS A 408 -34.54 13.20 -5.17
CA LYS A 408 -34.70 12.09 -6.12
C LYS A 408 -33.37 11.74 -6.79
N ILE A 409 -32.53 12.73 -7.07
CA ILE A 409 -31.16 12.53 -7.57
C ILE A 409 -30.32 11.82 -6.51
N LEU A 410 -30.31 12.29 -5.26
CA LEU A 410 -29.57 11.64 -4.17
C LEU A 410 -30.01 10.19 -3.95
N MET A 411 -31.32 9.94 -3.96
CA MET A 411 -31.88 8.60 -3.82
C MET A 411 -31.48 7.69 -4.99
N GLY A 412 -31.58 8.16 -6.23
CA GLY A 412 -31.19 7.38 -7.42
C GLY A 412 -29.70 7.00 -7.41
N PHE A 413 -28.83 7.96 -7.06
CA PHE A 413 -27.41 7.69 -6.83
C PHE A 413 -27.19 6.75 -5.64
N GLY A 414 -27.98 6.88 -4.58
CA GLY A 414 -27.96 6.01 -3.41
C GLY A 414 -28.27 4.55 -3.75
N ILE A 415 -29.26 4.28 -4.61
CA ILE A 415 -29.58 2.94 -5.11
C ILE A 415 -28.38 2.37 -5.89
N ALA A 416 -27.81 3.16 -6.80
CA ALA A 416 -26.64 2.74 -7.57
C ALA A 416 -25.41 2.48 -6.67
N ALA A 417 -25.22 3.29 -5.63
CA ALA A 417 -24.16 3.09 -4.64
C ALA A 417 -24.39 1.83 -3.81
N LEU A 418 -25.62 1.49 -3.43
CA LEU A 418 -25.92 0.23 -2.75
C LEU A 418 -25.64 -0.99 -3.61
N ALA A 419 -26.00 -0.95 -4.89
CA ALA A 419 -25.63 -2.01 -5.84
C ALA A 419 -24.09 -2.15 -5.93
N TRP A 420 -23.37 -1.03 -5.96
CA TRP A 420 -21.92 -1.03 -5.94
C TRP A 420 -21.32 -1.56 -4.64
N ILE A 421 -21.88 -1.18 -3.48
CA ILE A 421 -21.46 -1.68 -2.16
C ILE A 421 -21.71 -3.19 -2.07
N ALA A 422 -22.84 -3.69 -2.56
CA ALA A 422 -23.14 -5.12 -2.61
C ALA A 422 -22.13 -5.90 -3.48
N TYR A 423 -21.77 -5.34 -4.65
CA TYR A 423 -20.70 -5.88 -5.49
C TYR A 423 -19.36 -5.92 -4.75
N GLN A 424 -18.98 -4.80 -4.09
CA GLN A 424 -17.72 -4.70 -3.34
C GLN A 424 -17.70 -5.66 -2.16
N LEU A 425 -18.79 -5.79 -1.40
CA LEU A 425 -18.90 -6.73 -0.29
C LEU A 425 -18.75 -8.17 -0.77
N THR A 426 -19.39 -8.52 -1.88
CA THR A 426 -19.24 -9.85 -2.51
C THR A 426 -17.79 -10.10 -2.92
N ALA A 427 -17.13 -9.12 -3.55
CA ALA A 427 -15.73 -9.22 -3.92
C ALA A 427 -14.82 -9.35 -2.69
N LEU A 428 -15.14 -8.63 -1.60
CA LEU A 428 -14.39 -8.72 -0.36
C LEU A 428 -14.52 -10.12 0.26
N ILE A 429 -15.74 -10.65 0.37
CA ILE A 429 -15.98 -12.01 0.90
C ILE A 429 -15.24 -13.07 0.06
N ARG A 430 -15.29 -12.98 -1.27
CA ARG A 430 -14.59 -13.91 -2.18
C ARG A 430 -13.07 -13.86 -2.04
N THR A 431 -12.51 -12.70 -1.71
CA THR A 431 -11.05 -12.51 -1.57
C THR A 431 -10.54 -12.71 -0.13
N TRP A 432 -11.42 -13.04 0.82
CA TRP A 432 -11.07 -13.22 2.23
C TRP A 432 -9.95 -14.22 2.48
N ARG A 433 -10.03 -15.39 1.84
CA ARG A 433 -8.99 -16.44 1.97
C ARG A 433 -7.65 -15.97 1.43
N GLN A 434 -7.67 -15.29 0.28
CA GLN A 434 -6.46 -14.75 -0.35
C GLN A 434 -5.83 -13.63 0.49
N ALA A 435 -6.63 -12.73 1.05
CA ALA A 435 -6.17 -11.68 1.96
C ALA A 435 -5.60 -12.26 3.25
N SER A 436 -6.23 -13.31 3.79
CA SER A 436 -5.77 -14.01 5.01
C SER A 436 -4.46 -14.80 4.78
N ALA A 437 -4.23 -15.29 3.57
CA ALA A 437 -3.04 -16.02 3.20
C ALA A 437 -1.78 -15.13 3.12
N GLN A 438 -1.93 -13.81 2.91
CA GLN A 438 -0.79 -12.88 2.79
C GLN A 438 0.14 -12.95 4.01
N PRO A 439 1.48 -12.84 3.81
CA PRO A 439 2.45 -12.90 4.91
C PRO A 439 2.30 -11.72 5.89
N LEU A 440 1.85 -10.57 5.40
CA LEU A 440 1.57 -9.39 6.22
C LEU A 440 0.16 -9.45 6.82
N GLY A 441 0.03 -9.09 8.09
CA GLY A 441 -1.24 -8.97 8.80
C GLY A 441 -2.02 -7.71 8.43
N GLU A 442 -1.34 -6.62 8.03
CA GLU A 442 -1.99 -5.35 7.67
C GLU A 442 -3.04 -5.49 6.56
N PRO A 443 -2.80 -6.19 5.42
CA PRO A 443 -3.82 -6.42 4.40
C PRO A 443 -5.11 -7.06 4.95
N LEU A 444 -5.00 -7.99 5.89
CA LEU A 444 -6.16 -8.62 6.54
C LEU A 444 -6.91 -7.62 7.42
N ALA A 445 -6.20 -6.77 8.18
CA ALA A 445 -6.84 -5.71 8.96
C ALA A 445 -7.56 -4.69 8.07
N ALA A 446 -6.90 -4.21 7.01
CA ALA A 446 -7.50 -3.32 6.02
C ALA A 446 -8.72 -3.97 5.34
N HIS A 447 -8.67 -5.27 5.10
CA HIS A 447 -9.79 -6.03 4.55
C HIS A 447 -11.00 -6.05 5.48
N ARG A 448 -10.78 -6.32 6.78
CA ARG A 448 -11.80 -6.27 7.83
C ARG A 448 -12.41 -4.89 7.96
N PHE A 449 -11.59 -3.83 7.93
CA PHE A 449 -12.07 -2.46 7.99
C PHE A 449 -12.98 -2.12 6.80
N ARG A 450 -12.60 -2.52 5.58
CA ARG A 450 -13.49 -2.35 4.41
C ARG A 450 -14.80 -3.11 4.53
N VAL A 451 -14.78 -4.33 5.06
CA VAL A 451 -16.01 -5.09 5.32
C VAL A 451 -16.89 -4.36 6.34
N GLY A 452 -16.30 -3.85 7.44
CA GLY A 452 -17.03 -3.05 8.44
C GLY A 452 -17.65 -1.80 7.83
N THR A 453 -16.89 -1.02 7.06
CA THR A 453 -17.42 0.15 6.34
C THR A 453 -18.52 -0.22 5.36
N ALA A 454 -18.35 -1.29 4.57
CA ALA A 454 -19.34 -1.74 3.61
C ALA A 454 -20.65 -2.19 4.27
N LEU A 455 -20.56 -2.97 5.35
CA LEU A 455 -21.73 -3.45 6.10
C LEU A 455 -22.47 -2.29 6.77
N GLY A 456 -21.75 -1.39 7.41
CA GLY A 456 -22.34 -0.20 8.03
C GLY A 456 -23.04 0.69 7.01
N SER A 457 -22.36 0.99 5.90
CA SER A 457 -22.92 1.81 4.81
C SER A 457 -24.12 1.13 4.14
N ALA A 458 -24.05 -0.19 3.90
CA ALA A 458 -25.17 -0.95 3.34
C ALA A 458 -26.38 -0.96 4.28
N THR A 459 -26.15 -1.14 5.57
CA THR A 459 -27.22 -1.13 6.59
C THR A 459 -27.91 0.23 6.62
N THR A 460 -27.14 1.31 6.70
CA THR A 460 -27.68 2.68 6.63
C THR A 460 -28.43 2.92 5.33
N GLY A 461 -27.83 2.62 4.18
CA GLY A 461 -28.46 2.86 2.89
C GLY A 461 -29.75 2.05 2.69
N VAL A 462 -29.81 0.79 3.13
CA VAL A 462 -31.04 -0.02 3.08
C VAL A 462 -32.11 0.55 3.98
N LEU A 463 -31.76 0.97 5.20
CA LEU A 463 -32.71 1.64 6.11
C LEU A 463 -33.25 2.93 5.51
N LEU A 464 -32.38 3.75 4.91
CA LEU A 464 -32.77 4.99 4.23
C LEU A 464 -33.65 4.74 3.01
N LEU A 465 -33.36 3.73 2.19
CA LEU A 465 -34.21 3.35 1.05
C LEU A 465 -35.56 2.81 1.51
N TRP A 466 -35.58 1.91 2.50
CA TRP A 466 -36.83 1.36 3.03
C TRP A 466 -37.73 2.49 3.57
N ARG A 467 -37.14 3.52 4.18
CA ARG A 467 -37.86 4.72 4.59
C ARG A 467 -38.30 5.58 3.42
N GLY A 468 -37.39 5.94 2.51
CA GLY A 468 -37.69 6.80 1.36
C GLY A 468 -38.68 6.20 0.35
N LEU A 469 -38.85 4.87 0.33
CA LEU A 469 -39.83 4.16 -0.49
C LEU A 469 -41.14 3.81 0.24
N GLY A 470 -41.18 3.94 1.57
CA GLY A 470 -42.38 3.68 2.38
C GLY A 470 -43.34 4.87 2.43
N ASP A 471 -44.27 4.87 3.39
CA ASP A 471 -45.29 5.93 3.58
C ASP A 471 -44.72 7.34 3.76
N ALA A 472 -43.44 7.43 4.07
CA ALA A 472 -42.69 8.66 4.14
C ALA A 472 -42.47 9.28 2.74
N GLY A 473 -42.27 8.48 1.69
CA GLY A 473 -41.84 8.95 0.37
C GLY A 473 -40.42 9.53 0.36
N PRO A 474 -39.86 9.87 -0.81
CA PRO A 474 -38.53 10.52 -0.91
C PRO A 474 -38.51 11.91 -0.26
N ASP A 475 -39.68 12.48 0.00
CA ASP A 475 -39.90 13.80 0.58
C ASP A 475 -40.32 13.74 2.06
N GLY A 476 -40.38 12.56 2.71
CA GLY A 476 -40.95 12.48 4.06
C GLY A 476 -40.24 11.64 5.10
N ARG A 477 -40.95 11.55 6.23
CA ARG A 477 -40.46 11.50 7.61
C ARG A 477 -40.00 10.09 8.03
N ALA A 478 -38.73 9.91 8.44
CA ALA A 478 -38.13 8.63 8.85
C ALA A 478 -38.47 8.07 10.27
N VAL A 479 -39.20 8.79 11.13
CA VAL A 479 -39.63 8.47 12.52
C VAL A 479 -40.82 9.37 12.91
N ARG A 480 -41.99 8.81 13.25
CA ARG A 480 -43.07 9.61 13.85
C ARG A 480 -42.67 10.04 15.27
N THR A 481 -42.32 11.30 15.43
CA THR A 481 -42.14 11.95 16.74
C THR A 481 -42.73 13.35 16.65
N LEU A 482 -43.65 13.64 17.57
CA LEU A 482 -44.40 14.90 17.66
C LEU A 482 -43.44 16.07 17.99
N HIS A 483 -43.49 17.12 17.16
CA HIS A 483 -42.85 18.44 17.26
C HIS A 483 -41.32 18.55 17.14
N LEU A 484 -40.86 19.55 16.36
CA LEU A 484 -39.49 19.95 15.98
C LEU A 484 -38.60 18.88 15.31
N LEU A 485 -38.73 17.61 15.71
CA LEU A 485 -38.12 16.44 15.06
C LEU A 485 -38.67 16.19 13.65
N GLU A 486 -39.77 16.82 13.25
CA GLU A 486 -40.43 16.58 11.97
C GLU A 486 -39.61 17.03 10.75
N ALA A 487 -38.92 18.16 10.87
CA ALA A 487 -37.98 18.66 9.85
C ALA A 487 -36.64 17.87 9.90
N LEU A 488 -36.17 17.56 11.12
CA LEU A 488 -34.94 16.81 11.38
C LEU A 488 -34.92 15.41 10.74
N ASN A 489 -36.09 14.85 10.49
CA ASN A 489 -36.28 13.49 10.04
C ASN A 489 -36.19 13.29 8.52
N THR A 490 -36.75 14.22 7.74
CA THR A 490 -36.54 14.31 6.29
C THR A 490 -35.10 14.78 6.00
N PHE A 491 -34.58 15.66 6.85
CA PHE A 491 -33.22 16.19 6.84
C PHE A 491 -32.13 15.12 7.04
N LEU A 492 -32.37 14.15 7.93
CA LEU A 492 -31.48 12.99 8.13
C LEU A 492 -31.43 12.03 6.95
N VAL A 493 -32.48 11.97 6.11
CA VAL A 493 -32.50 11.05 4.95
C VAL A 493 -31.54 11.52 3.86
N TYR A 494 -31.54 12.82 3.52
CA TYR A 494 -30.66 13.38 2.49
C TYR A 494 -29.20 13.38 2.93
N LEU A 495 -28.94 13.77 4.17
CA LEU A 495 -27.63 13.65 4.78
C LEU A 495 -27.14 12.20 4.78
N GLY A 496 -28.03 11.27 5.13
CA GLY A 496 -27.76 9.85 5.10
C GLY A 496 -27.36 9.32 3.71
N PHE A 497 -28.08 9.71 2.65
CA PHE A 497 -27.69 9.35 1.28
C PHE A 497 -26.35 9.98 0.88
N ALA A 498 -26.10 11.22 1.25
CA ALA A 498 -24.81 11.86 0.96
C ALA A 498 -23.65 11.15 1.68
N LEU A 499 -23.83 10.78 2.95
CA LEU A 499 -22.86 9.99 3.70
C LEU A 499 -22.66 8.60 3.09
N LEU A 500 -23.73 7.93 2.65
CA LEU A 500 -23.65 6.66 1.91
C LEU A 500 -22.79 6.79 0.65
N LEU A 501 -22.98 7.85 -0.15
CA LEU A 501 -22.17 8.10 -1.34
C LEU A 501 -20.71 8.35 -0.97
N LEU A 502 -20.41 9.14 0.06
CA LEU A 502 -19.04 9.38 0.53
C LEU A 502 -18.34 8.11 1.04
N SER A 503 -19.09 7.09 1.48
CA SER A 503 -18.51 5.81 1.93
C SER A 503 -17.71 5.11 0.83
N LEU A 504 -18.01 5.42 -0.43
CA LEU A 504 -17.32 4.87 -1.60
C LEU A 504 -15.82 5.23 -1.63
N LEU A 505 -15.40 6.32 -0.96
CA LEU A 505 -13.98 6.66 -0.78
C LEU A 505 -13.20 5.56 -0.06
N ALA A 506 -13.78 4.98 0.97
CA ALA A 506 -13.16 3.95 1.78
C ALA A 506 -13.23 2.56 1.12
N LEU A 507 -14.28 2.35 0.32
CA LEU A 507 -14.46 1.13 -0.47
C LEU A 507 -13.68 1.16 -1.78
N PHE A 508 -13.05 2.30 -2.09
CA PHE A 508 -12.06 2.41 -3.14
C PHE A 508 -10.88 1.47 -2.82
N THR A 509 -10.54 0.62 -3.78
CA THR A 509 -9.41 -0.29 -3.67
C THR A 509 -8.36 0.13 -4.69
N PRO A 510 -7.55 1.17 -4.43
CA PRO A 510 -6.50 1.55 -5.37
C PRO A 510 -5.48 0.41 -5.61
N GLY A 511 -5.46 -0.60 -4.72
CA GLY A 511 -4.64 -1.81 -4.82
C GLY A 511 -5.37 -3.11 -5.23
N SER A 512 -6.69 -3.15 -5.43
CA SER A 512 -7.35 -4.38 -5.96
C SER A 512 -6.98 -4.65 -7.42
N LEU A 513 -6.36 -3.67 -8.09
CA LEU A 513 -5.72 -3.77 -9.40
C LEU A 513 -4.58 -4.83 -9.46
N VAL A 514 -4.21 -5.45 -8.34
CA VAL A 514 -3.23 -6.55 -8.31
C VAL A 514 -3.87 -7.89 -7.86
N LEU A 515 -5.01 -7.86 -7.16
CA LEU A 515 -5.61 -9.08 -6.55
C LEU A 515 -6.93 -9.53 -7.22
N ALA A 516 -7.65 -8.64 -7.91
CA ALA A 516 -8.85 -9.00 -8.70
C ALA A 516 -8.53 -9.44 -10.15
N GLY A 517 -7.25 -9.66 -10.44
CA GLY A 517 -6.74 -10.17 -11.72
C GLY A 517 -6.55 -11.69 -11.71
N SER A 518 -7.47 -12.48 -11.15
CA SER A 518 -7.41 -13.95 -11.24
C SER A 518 -7.54 -14.51 -12.66
N GLY A 519 -7.63 -13.65 -13.68
CA GLY A 519 -7.52 -14.01 -15.10
C GLY A 519 -6.48 -13.22 -15.90
N ALA A 520 -5.58 -12.46 -15.27
CA ALA A 520 -4.58 -11.62 -15.97
C ALA A 520 -3.18 -11.61 -15.32
N VAL A 521 -2.90 -12.49 -14.35
CA VAL A 521 -1.57 -12.62 -13.74
C VAL A 521 -0.87 -13.84 -14.33
N THR A 522 -0.45 -13.72 -15.59
CA THR A 522 0.53 -14.65 -16.20
C THR A 522 1.86 -13.97 -16.51
N ALA A 523 1.97 -12.65 -16.30
CA ALA A 523 3.07 -11.82 -16.80
C ALA A 523 4.03 -11.24 -15.73
N LEU A 524 3.79 -11.50 -14.44
CA LEU A 524 4.68 -11.10 -13.35
C LEU A 524 5.21 -12.38 -12.70
N THR A 525 6.52 -12.48 -12.46
CA THR A 525 7.05 -13.55 -11.60
C THR A 525 6.33 -13.49 -10.25
N ALA A 526 6.22 -14.62 -9.54
CA ALA A 526 5.56 -14.64 -8.22
C ALA A 526 6.18 -13.60 -7.26
N GLU A 527 7.49 -13.40 -7.38
CA GLU A 527 8.24 -12.37 -6.66
C GLU A 527 7.86 -10.94 -7.10
N ALA A 528 7.57 -10.74 -8.38
CA ALA A 528 7.15 -9.44 -8.90
C ALA A 528 5.74 -9.03 -8.45
N ALA A 529 4.80 -9.96 -8.50
CA ALA A 529 3.47 -9.76 -7.96
C ALA A 529 3.53 -9.48 -6.45
N LEU A 530 4.45 -10.14 -5.74
CA LEU A 530 4.63 -9.98 -4.31
C LEU A 530 5.28 -8.64 -3.94
N ASN A 531 6.34 -8.20 -4.62
CA ASN A 531 6.92 -6.86 -4.42
C ASN A 531 5.96 -5.73 -4.81
N ALA A 532 5.24 -5.89 -5.92
CA ALA A 532 4.22 -4.93 -6.32
C ALA A 532 3.03 -4.90 -5.33
N GLY A 533 2.65 -6.03 -4.75
CA GLY A 533 1.62 -6.10 -3.71
C GLY A 533 2.06 -5.43 -2.40
N VAL A 534 3.34 -5.59 -2.03
CA VAL A 534 3.88 -5.14 -0.75
C VAL A 534 4.37 -3.68 -0.80
N LEU A 535 5.13 -3.31 -1.84
CA LEU A 535 5.71 -1.97 -2.06
C LEU A 535 4.94 -1.14 -3.10
N GLY A 536 3.91 -1.64 -3.77
CA GLY A 536 3.15 -0.88 -4.78
C GLY A 536 3.98 -0.55 -6.03
N THR A 537 3.76 0.64 -6.60
CA THR A 537 4.52 1.14 -7.77
C THR A 537 6.00 1.30 -7.49
N ALA A 538 6.39 1.59 -6.24
CA ALA A 538 7.78 1.62 -5.81
C ALA A 538 8.45 0.24 -5.92
N GLY A 539 7.69 -0.84 -5.67
CA GLY A 539 8.16 -2.21 -5.90
C GLY A 539 8.46 -2.48 -7.36
N LEU A 540 7.59 -2.02 -8.27
CA LEU A 540 7.83 -2.15 -9.72
C LEU A 540 9.11 -1.41 -10.16
N VAL A 541 9.37 -0.22 -9.61
CA VAL A 541 10.61 0.51 -9.88
C VAL A 541 11.83 -0.23 -9.32
N LEU A 542 11.78 -0.67 -8.06
CA LEU A 542 12.86 -1.43 -7.43
C LEU A 542 13.21 -2.71 -8.22
N MET A 543 12.21 -3.35 -8.82
CA MET A 543 12.42 -4.49 -9.69
C MET A 543 13.06 -4.12 -11.02
N GLY A 544 12.67 -3.00 -11.62
CA GLY A 544 13.32 -2.48 -12.83
C GLY A 544 14.81 -2.22 -12.58
N LEU A 545 15.17 -1.70 -11.41
CA LEU A 545 16.57 -1.48 -11.00
C LEU A 545 17.32 -2.80 -10.83
N GLY A 546 16.69 -3.81 -10.23
CA GLY A 546 17.28 -5.15 -10.09
C GLY A 546 17.53 -5.83 -11.44
N ALA A 547 16.66 -5.58 -12.44
CA ALA A 547 16.82 -6.10 -13.78
C ALA A 547 17.93 -5.38 -14.58
N SER A 548 18.14 -4.08 -14.36
CA SER A 548 19.20 -3.32 -15.04
C SER A 548 20.61 -3.61 -14.50
N ASN A 549 20.72 -4.25 -13.32
CA ASN A 549 22.00 -4.63 -12.71
C ASN A 549 22.51 -6.01 -13.19
N GLY A 550 21.69 -6.75 -13.96
CA GLY A 550 22.07 -8.03 -14.56
C GLY A 550 22.33 -7.87 -16.05
N SER A 551 23.54 -7.46 -16.45
CA SER A 551 24.00 -7.71 -17.82
C SER A 551 24.08 -9.23 -18.02
N GLY A 552 23.09 -9.81 -18.70
CA GLY A 552 23.05 -11.24 -19.07
C GLY A 552 21.74 -11.98 -18.75
N GLY A 553 20.71 -11.33 -18.20
CA GLY A 553 19.42 -11.97 -17.94
C GLY A 553 18.44 -11.83 -19.12
N ASP A 554 18.30 -12.87 -19.95
CA ASP A 554 17.28 -12.99 -21.00
C ASP A 554 15.91 -12.50 -20.46
N TYR A 555 15.38 -11.39 -20.99
CA TYR A 555 14.12 -10.74 -20.58
C TYR A 555 12.86 -11.60 -20.85
N ASN A 556 13.03 -12.91 -21.03
CA ASN A 556 12.02 -13.89 -21.39
C ASN A 556 11.91 -15.08 -20.40
N ALA A 557 12.31 -14.92 -19.13
CA ALA A 557 12.01 -15.91 -18.09
C ALA A 557 10.52 -15.82 -17.63
N TRP A 558 9.60 -16.19 -18.51
CA TRP A 558 8.19 -16.48 -18.20
C TRP A 558 8.03 -17.96 -17.76
N PRO A 559 6.96 -18.31 -17.01
CA PRO A 559 6.70 -19.70 -16.61
C PRO A 559 6.57 -20.61 -17.85
N ARG A 560 7.40 -21.65 -17.88
CA ARG A 560 7.68 -22.52 -19.03
C ARG A 560 6.55 -23.43 -19.52
N ASN A 561 5.34 -23.39 -18.94
CA ASN A 561 4.32 -24.39 -19.28
C ASN A 561 3.24 -23.95 -20.29
N LYS A 562 3.15 -22.67 -20.68
CA LYS A 562 2.06 -22.21 -21.59
C LYS A 562 2.43 -21.08 -22.56
N ARG A 563 3.59 -21.16 -23.21
CA ARG A 563 3.85 -20.45 -24.48
C ARG A 563 4.23 -21.47 -25.55
N LYS A 564 3.64 -21.38 -26.74
CA LYS A 564 4.21 -21.96 -27.97
C LYS A 564 5.68 -21.53 -28.01
N GLY A 565 6.59 -22.50 -27.87
CA GLY A 565 7.98 -22.25 -27.51
C GLY A 565 8.72 -21.36 -28.51
N ARG A 566 9.72 -20.60 -28.03
CA ARG A 566 10.90 -20.29 -28.84
C ARG A 566 11.43 -21.63 -29.30
N THR A 567 11.45 -21.87 -30.61
CA THR A 567 12.10 -23.04 -31.19
C THR A 567 13.47 -23.15 -30.54
N LYS A 568 13.78 -24.31 -29.93
CA LYS A 568 15.16 -24.56 -29.51
C LYS A 568 16.03 -24.31 -30.75
N PRO A 569 17.10 -23.49 -30.67
CA PRO A 569 18.00 -23.35 -31.80
C PRO A 569 18.41 -24.75 -32.22
N GLN A 570 18.14 -25.07 -33.48
CA GLN A 570 18.27 -26.43 -34.00
C GLN A 570 19.73 -26.85 -34.02
N HIS A 571 20.62 -25.87 -34.23
CA HIS A 571 22.05 -26.05 -34.43
C HIS A 571 22.82 -25.39 -33.29
N ARG A 572 23.73 -26.12 -32.66
CA ARG A 572 24.62 -25.66 -31.57
C ARG A 572 26.05 -26.13 -31.82
N ALA A 573 27.01 -25.52 -31.12
CA ALA A 573 28.41 -25.92 -31.16
C ALA A 573 28.76 -26.89 -30.01
N ASP A 574 29.54 -27.92 -30.31
CA ASP A 574 30.21 -28.77 -29.31
C ASP A 574 31.70 -28.80 -29.62
N VAL A 575 32.39 -27.68 -29.31
CA VAL A 575 33.80 -27.46 -29.69
C VAL A 575 34.70 -28.53 -29.10
N LYS A 576 34.47 -28.89 -27.83
CA LYS A 576 35.23 -29.94 -27.15
C LYS A 576 34.92 -31.33 -27.70
N GLY A 577 33.65 -31.63 -27.95
CA GLY A 577 33.24 -32.93 -28.48
C GLY A 577 33.62 -33.17 -29.94
N ASP A 578 33.80 -32.10 -30.72
CA ASP A 578 34.22 -32.16 -32.12
C ASP A 578 35.74 -32.24 -32.30
N GLU A 579 36.52 -31.78 -31.33
CA GLU A 579 37.98 -31.74 -31.41
C GLU A 579 38.59 -33.11 -31.80
N GLY A 580 39.53 -33.10 -32.76
CA GLY A 580 40.21 -34.29 -33.27
C GLY A 580 39.37 -35.17 -34.21
N LYS A 581 38.05 -34.96 -34.30
CA LYS A 581 37.17 -35.73 -35.19
C LYS A 581 37.08 -35.09 -36.56
N ASN A 582 37.19 -35.90 -37.61
CA ASN A 582 37.05 -35.46 -39.01
C ASN A 582 37.97 -34.27 -39.41
N GLY A 583 39.14 -34.16 -38.73
CA GLY A 583 40.12 -33.10 -38.91
C GLY A 583 39.84 -31.81 -38.14
N SER A 584 38.92 -31.82 -37.18
CA SER A 584 38.57 -30.63 -36.38
C SER A 584 39.66 -30.28 -35.38
N HIS A 585 39.97 -28.99 -35.25
CA HIS A 585 41.19 -28.55 -34.54
C HIS A 585 41.06 -27.15 -33.88
N THR A 586 39.88 -26.81 -33.38
CA THR A 586 39.63 -25.51 -32.72
C THR A 586 40.48 -25.38 -31.47
N ILE A 587 40.43 -26.36 -30.57
CA ILE A 587 41.14 -26.32 -29.29
C ILE A 587 42.65 -26.41 -29.53
N GLY A 588 43.10 -27.40 -30.30
CA GLY A 588 44.51 -27.66 -30.53
C GLY A 588 45.24 -26.55 -31.28
N ARG A 589 44.54 -25.74 -32.10
CA ARG A 589 45.18 -24.66 -32.89
C ARG A 589 44.78 -23.25 -32.52
N HIS A 590 43.73 -23.03 -31.73
CA HIS A 590 43.23 -21.68 -31.46
C HIS A 590 42.89 -21.44 -29.99
N VAL A 591 43.17 -22.37 -29.09
CA VAL A 591 42.92 -22.22 -27.65
C VAL A 591 44.23 -22.39 -26.88
N ASN A 592 44.40 -21.62 -25.79
CA ASN A 592 45.54 -21.71 -24.86
C ASN A 592 46.94 -21.54 -25.50
N GLN A 593 47.05 -20.96 -26.69
CA GLN A 593 48.35 -20.67 -27.31
C GLN A 593 49.00 -19.47 -26.64
N THR A 594 50.24 -19.54 -26.18
CA THR A 594 50.94 -18.35 -25.69
C THR A 594 51.25 -17.38 -26.85
N ILE A 595 51.54 -16.11 -26.54
CA ILE A 595 52.02 -15.15 -27.56
C ILE A 595 53.30 -15.67 -28.23
N ALA A 596 54.16 -16.37 -27.48
CA ALA A 596 55.35 -17.02 -28.01
C ALA A 596 55.00 -18.14 -29.01
N ASP A 597 53.95 -18.91 -28.76
CA ASP A 597 53.46 -19.95 -29.68
C ASP A 597 52.89 -19.34 -30.97
N MET A 598 52.14 -18.23 -30.88
CA MET A 598 51.64 -17.52 -32.07
C MET A 598 52.79 -17.02 -32.96
N ARG A 599 53.82 -16.42 -32.34
CA ARG A 599 55.03 -15.97 -33.04
C ARG A 599 55.83 -17.13 -33.61
N ARG A 600 55.94 -18.25 -32.89
CA ARG A 600 56.60 -19.48 -33.37
C ARG A 600 55.90 -20.03 -34.61
N ARG A 601 54.56 -20.08 -34.63
CA ARG A 601 53.78 -20.54 -35.78
C ARG A 601 54.02 -19.71 -37.04
N LEU A 602 54.11 -18.39 -36.93
CA LEU A 602 54.42 -17.50 -38.06
C LEU A 602 55.86 -17.68 -38.59
N ARG A 603 56.81 -18.02 -37.71
CA ARG A 603 58.20 -18.37 -38.11
C ARG A 603 58.27 -19.70 -38.85
N GLU A 604 57.63 -20.72 -38.31
CA GLU A 604 57.69 -22.09 -38.83
C GLU A 604 56.88 -22.28 -40.12
N ASN A 605 55.91 -21.40 -40.38
CA ASN A 605 55.05 -21.47 -41.57
C ASN A 605 55.17 -20.19 -42.40
N PRO A 606 56.16 -20.06 -43.30
CA PRO A 606 56.39 -18.85 -44.09
C PRO A 606 55.21 -18.41 -44.97
N ARG A 607 54.28 -19.32 -45.28
CA ARG A 607 53.08 -19.08 -46.09
C ARG A 607 51.83 -18.67 -45.28
N MET A 608 51.95 -18.50 -43.96
CA MET A 608 50.83 -18.12 -43.09
C MET A 608 50.87 -16.62 -42.80
N ASP A 609 49.82 -15.88 -43.14
CA ASP A 609 49.81 -14.41 -43.01
C ASP A 609 49.27 -13.91 -41.68
N GLU A 610 48.52 -14.75 -40.95
CA GLU A 610 47.86 -14.38 -39.70
C GLU A 610 47.71 -15.57 -38.75
N VAL A 611 47.69 -15.29 -37.45
CA VAL A 611 47.41 -16.25 -36.37
C VAL A 611 46.54 -15.59 -35.31
N SER A 612 45.54 -16.33 -34.81
CA SER A 612 44.69 -15.89 -33.71
C SER A 612 44.41 -16.98 -32.69
N ARG A 613 44.02 -16.54 -31.48
CA ARG A 613 43.67 -17.40 -30.35
C ARG A 613 42.51 -16.85 -29.54
N TYR A 614 41.70 -17.76 -29.01
CA TYR A 614 40.84 -17.49 -27.87
C TYR A 614 41.65 -17.31 -26.59
N VAL A 615 41.04 -16.66 -25.60
CA VAL A 615 41.61 -16.51 -24.26
C VAL A 615 41.74 -17.87 -23.60
N ASP A 616 40.66 -18.65 -23.59
CA ASP A 616 40.56 -19.99 -23.01
C ASP A 616 39.50 -20.86 -23.73
N GLU A 617 39.35 -22.11 -23.29
CA GLU A 617 38.39 -23.08 -23.86
C GLU A 617 36.93 -22.65 -23.68
N ASN A 618 36.61 -21.96 -22.58
CA ASN A 618 35.25 -21.49 -22.32
C ASN A 618 34.86 -20.36 -23.29
N ALA A 619 35.79 -19.45 -23.57
CA ALA A 619 35.62 -18.39 -24.56
C ALA A 619 35.41 -19.00 -25.96
N ALA A 620 36.21 -19.99 -26.35
CA ALA A 620 36.04 -20.70 -27.61
C ALA A 620 34.64 -21.33 -27.71
N GLN A 621 34.22 -22.10 -26.69
CA GLN A 621 32.90 -22.74 -26.69
C GLN A 621 31.75 -21.72 -26.72
N ARG A 622 31.85 -20.64 -25.93
CA ARG A 622 30.83 -19.58 -25.87
C ARG A 622 30.69 -18.87 -27.21
N PHE A 623 31.78 -18.31 -27.75
CA PHE A 623 31.68 -17.49 -28.95
C PHE A 623 31.37 -18.32 -30.20
N THR A 624 31.82 -19.58 -30.29
CA THR A 624 31.40 -20.49 -31.36
C THR A 624 29.90 -20.80 -31.26
N ASP A 625 29.37 -21.14 -30.07
CA ASP A 625 27.93 -21.43 -29.90
C ASP A 625 27.07 -20.20 -30.18
N GLU A 626 27.45 -19.02 -29.66
CA GLU A 626 26.72 -17.78 -29.89
C GLU A 626 26.72 -17.38 -31.38
N THR A 627 27.82 -17.60 -32.11
CA THR A 627 27.88 -17.39 -33.56
C THR A 627 26.87 -18.28 -34.30
N LEU A 628 26.72 -19.54 -33.89
CA LEU A 628 25.77 -20.48 -34.50
C LEU A 628 24.33 -20.10 -34.18
N ILE A 629 24.02 -19.65 -32.96
CA ILE A 629 22.67 -19.36 -32.49
C ILE A 629 22.07 -18.09 -33.14
N GLN A 630 22.89 -17.24 -33.76
CA GLN A 630 22.41 -16.08 -34.51
C GLN A 630 21.38 -16.48 -35.57
N LEU A 631 20.26 -15.75 -35.64
CA LEU A 631 19.11 -16.10 -36.49
C LEU A 631 19.51 -16.30 -37.97
N ARG A 632 20.36 -15.40 -38.48
CA ARG A 632 20.90 -15.47 -39.85
C ARG A 632 21.75 -16.72 -40.07
N ASN A 633 22.54 -17.13 -39.08
CA ASN A 633 23.41 -18.29 -39.17
C ASN A 633 22.61 -19.59 -39.00
N GLN A 634 21.61 -19.65 -38.12
CA GLN A 634 20.67 -20.78 -38.03
C GLN A 634 19.98 -21.05 -39.38
N GLN A 635 19.51 -20.00 -40.06
CA GLN A 635 18.91 -20.13 -41.39
C GLN A 635 19.91 -20.65 -42.42
N ARG A 636 21.14 -20.09 -42.47
CA ARG A 636 22.19 -20.55 -43.37
C ARG A 636 22.58 -22.02 -43.14
N ILE A 637 22.65 -22.46 -41.89
CA ILE A 637 22.95 -23.85 -41.53
C ILE A 637 21.79 -24.76 -41.96
N SER A 638 20.55 -24.40 -41.64
CA SER A 638 19.38 -25.19 -42.04
C SER A 638 19.25 -25.30 -43.56
N ASP A 639 19.46 -24.22 -44.30
CA ASP A 639 19.43 -24.22 -45.77
C ASP A 639 20.55 -25.08 -46.35
N TRP A 640 21.75 -25.01 -45.77
CA TRP A 640 22.90 -25.80 -46.21
C TRP A 640 22.70 -27.29 -45.97
N ILE A 641 22.12 -27.68 -44.82
CA ILE A 641 21.77 -29.07 -44.52
C ILE A 641 20.65 -29.56 -45.43
N ALA A 642 19.59 -28.75 -45.63
CA ALA A 642 18.43 -29.12 -46.45
C ALA A 642 18.79 -29.37 -47.92
N ARG A 643 19.84 -28.72 -48.44
CA ARG A 643 20.32 -28.89 -49.83
C ARG A 643 21.27 -30.08 -50.01
N GLY A 644 21.56 -30.84 -48.96
CA GLY A 644 22.59 -31.87 -48.96
C GLY A 644 23.98 -31.23 -48.78
N PRO A 645 24.52 -31.20 -47.55
CA PRO A 645 25.68 -30.38 -47.22
C PRO A 645 26.93 -30.86 -47.95
N ARG A 646 27.39 -30.06 -48.93
CA ARG A 646 28.65 -30.26 -49.65
C ARG A 646 29.62 -29.14 -49.29
N GLY A 647 30.90 -29.48 -49.13
CA GLY A 647 31.96 -28.52 -48.80
C GLY A 647 31.94 -28.04 -47.34
N LYS A 648 32.52 -26.88 -47.09
CA LYS A 648 32.57 -26.21 -45.78
C LYS A 648 31.60 -25.03 -45.77
N LEU A 649 30.97 -24.76 -44.62
CA LEU A 649 30.13 -23.58 -44.42
C LEU A 649 30.82 -22.60 -43.47
N GLU A 650 31.05 -21.38 -43.93
CA GLU A 650 31.69 -20.32 -43.15
C GLU A 650 30.66 -19.34 -42.59
N LEU A 651 30.73 -19.15 -41.27
CA LEU A 651 29.83 -18.32 -40.49
C LEU A 651 30.66 -17.32 -39.68
N GLU A 652 30.18 -16.10 -39.59
CA GLU A 652 30.85 -15.04 -38.85
C GLU A 652 29.85 -14.31 -37.96
N HIS A 653 30.37 -13.77 -36.87
CA HIS A 653 29.64 -12.86 -36.01
C HIS A 653 30.59 -11.91 -35.28
N GLU A 654 30.19 -10.64 -35.22
CA GLU A 654 30.86 -9.59 -34.45
C GLU A 654 30.22 -9.50 -33.06
N PHE A 655 31.06 -9.43 -32.03
CA PHE A 655 30.66 -9.33 -30.63
C PHE A 655 31.05 -7.97 -30.04
N HIS A 656 30.36 -7.55 -28.98
CA HIS A 656 30.75 -6.36 -28.23
C HIS A 656 31.91 -6.62 -27.25
N ASP A 657 32.10 -7.87 -26.85
CA ASP A 657 33.17 -8.32 -25.96
C ASP A 657 34.42 -8.71 -26.80
N PRO A 658 35.65 -8.53 -26.27
CA PRO A 658 36.85 -9.03 -26.92
C PRO A 658 36.84 -10.57 -27.00
N THR A 659 36.93 -11.11 -28.21
CA THR A 659 36.83 -12.55 -28.50
C THR A 659 38.18 -13.25 -28.38
N GLY A 660 39.27 -12.55 -28.64
CA GLY A 660 40.61 -13.08 -28.46
C GLY A 660 41.72 -12.20 -29.00
N LEU A 661 42.91 -12.78 -29.14
CA LEU A 661 44.11 -12.11 -29.64
C LEU A 661 44.41 -12.49 -31.09
N TYR A 662 44.90 -11.53 -31.86
CA TYR A 662 45.21 -11.66 -33.28
C TYR A 662 46.61 -11.09 -33.57
N LEU A 663 47.33 -11.71 -34.51
CA LEU A 663 48.67 -11.32 -34.95
C LEU A 663 48.85 -11.55 -36.44
N THR A 664 49.25 -10.51 -37.17
CA THR A 664 49.60 -10.61 -38.59
C THR A 664 51.09 -10.84 -38.78
N ARG A 665 51.48 -11.31 -39.97
CA ARG A 665 52.88 -11.41 -40.40
C ARG A 665 53.57 -10.04 -40.40
N TYR A 666 52.87 -8.98 -40.79
CA TYR A 666 53.37 -7.62 -40.73
C TYR A 666 53.75 -7.21 -39.29
N ASN A 667 52.83 -7.40 -38.34
CA ASN A 667 53.08 -7.08 -36.94
C ASN A 667 54.23 -7.92 -36.38
N PHE A 668 54.29 -9.20 -36.78
CA PHE A 668 55.39 -10.09 -36.40
C PHE A 668 56.76 -9.63 -36.92
N THR A 669 56.88 -9.24 -38.20
CA THR A 669 58.16 -8.80 -38.78
C THR A 669 58.64 -7.45 -38.26
N HIS A 670 57.72 -6.58 -37.82
CA HIS A 670 58.01 -5.26 -37.27
C HIS A 670 58.08 -5.24 -35.73
N GLY A 671 57.92 -6.38 -35.07
CA GLY A 671 58.04 -6.51 -33.61
C GLY A 671 56.83 -5.99 -32.81
N GLU A 672 55.71 -5.71 -33.47
CA GLU A 672 54.49 -5.17 -32.85
C GLU A 672 53.77 -6.21 -31.96
N PRO A 673 52.99 -5.73 -30.96
CA PRO A 673 52.22 -6.60 -30.07
C PRO A 673 50.99 -7.22 -30.77
N THR A 674 50.43 -8.27 -30.15
CA THR A 674 49.13 -8.85 -30.54
C THR A 674 48.00 -7.88 -30.24
N THR A 675 46.99 -7.81 -31.10
CA THR A 675 45.81 -6.96 -30.91
C THR A 675 44.60 -7.76 -30.41
N TRP A 676 43.74 -7.11 -29.64
CA TRP A 676 42.43 -7.65 -29.29
C TRP A 676 41.47 -7.48 -30.46
N VAL A 677 40.66 -8.51 -30.71
CA VAL A 677 39.64 -8.51 -31.75
C VAL A 677 38.30 -8.96 -31.19
N ASN A 678 37.23 -8.62 -31.91
CA ASN A 678 35.85 -8.76 -31.43
C ASN A 678 34.99 -9.67 -32.31
N SER A 679 35.52 -10.15 -33.44
CA SER A 679 34.79 -11.00 -34.37
C SER A 679 35.26 -12.44 -34.28
N VAL A 680 34.37 -13.39 -34.63
CA VAL A 680 34.69 -14.82 -34.69
C VAL A 680 34.23 -15.39 -36.02
N ARG A 681 35.10 -16.24 -36.59
CA ARG A 681 34.77 -17.11 -37.72
C ARG A 681 34.60 -18.53 -37.24
N VAL A 682 33.56 -19.19 -37.73
CA VAL A 682 33.26 -20.61 -37.50
C VAL A 682 33.13 -21.31 -38.84
N ILE A 683 33.85 -22.41 -39.00
CA ILE A 683 33.81 -23.23 -40.20
C ILE A 683 33.18 -24.58 -39.85
N LEU A 684 32.02 -24.87 -40.44
CA LEU A 684 31.33 -26.14 -40.30
C LEU A 684 31.69 -27.07 -41.46
N LYS A 685 31.77 -28.37 -41.17
CA LYS A 685 31.98 -29.43 -42.16
C LYS A 685 30.90 -30.49 -42.03
N ALA A 686 30.37 -30.94 -43.16
CA ALA A 686 29.35 -31.98 -43.21
C ALA A 686 29.90 -33.27 -42.59
N ASP A 687 29.15 -33.86 -41.66
CA ASP A 687 29.50 -35.12 -41.03
C ASP A 687 28.22 -35.89 -40.68
N PRO A 688 27.80 -36.85 -41.52
CA PRO A 688 26.61 -37.65 -41.27
C PRO A 688 26.69 -38.49 -39.98
N SER A 689 27.88 -38.72 -39.43
CA SER A 689 28.07 -39.46 -38.17
C SER A 689 27.83 -38.59 -36.92
N ALA A 690 27.78 -37.27 -37.07
CA ALA A 690 27.49 -36.34 -35.97
C ALA A 690 25.97 -36.22 -35.76
N PRO A 691 25.47 -36.13 -34.51
CA PRO A 691 24.04 -35.95 -34.22
C PRO A 691 23.42 -34.70 -34.88
N SER A 692 24.24 -33.68 -35.13
CA SER A 692 23.90 -32.42 -35.81
C SER A 692 23.96 -32.50 -37.33
N GLY A 693 24.50 -33.58 -37.91
CA GLY A 693 24.80 -33.70 -39.35
C GLY A 693 26.01 -32.90 -39.82
N TYR A 694 26.68 -32.19 -38.90
CA TYR A 694 27.90 -31.41 -39.13
C TYR A 694 28.78 -31.38 -37.87
N ARG A 695 30.05 -31.03 -38.04
CA ARG A 695 30.98 -30.70 -36.94
C ARG A 695 31.58 -29.31 -37.13
N VAL A 696 31.98 -28.69 -36.03
CA VAL A 696 32.83 -27.48 -36.05
C VAL A 696 34.25 -27.90 -36.42
N LEU A 697 34.64 -27.68 -37.68
CA LEU A 697 35.98 -28.01 -38.17
C LEU A 697 37.04 -27.12 -37.52
N THR A 698 36.79 -25.83 -37.48
CA THR A 698 37.63 -24.87 -36.75
C THR A 698 36.85 -23.62 -36.43
N SER A 699 37.22 -22.94 -35.35
CA SER A 699 36.73 -21.62 -35.01
C SER A 699 37.87 -20.80 -34.46
N TYR A 700 37.92 -19.52 -34.83
CA TYR A 700 38.97 -18.63 -34.37
C TYR A 700 38.55 -17.15 -34.44
N PRO A 701 39.15 -16.29 -33.58
CA PRO A 701 38.93 -14.85 -33.65
C PRO A 701 39.50 -14.24 -34.93
N ILE A 702 38.82 -13.22 -35.45
CA ILE A 702 39.22 -12.43 -36.63
C ILE A 702 39.05 -10.92 -36.32
N PRO A 703 39.83 -10.03 -36.96
CA PRO A 703 39.76 -8.58 -36.76
C PRO A 703 38.40 -7.98 -37.10
#